data_AF-A0A448YXS0-F1
#
_entry.id   AF-A0A448YXS0-F1
#
_cell.length_a   1.000
_cell.length_b   1.000
_cell.length_c   1.000
_cell.angle_alpha   90.00
_cell.angle_beta   90.00
_cell.angle_gamma   90.00
#
_symmetry.space_group_name_H-M   'P 1'
#
loop_
_entity.id
_entity.type
_entity.pdbx_description
1 polymer ?
#
loop_
_entity_poly.entity_id
_entity_poly.type
_entity_poly.pdbx_seq_one_letter_code
_entity_poly.pdbx_strand_id
1 'polypeptide(L)'
;MSKSRTLRFEDGAVQLRQRIVISLLSHRPLLIRNIRADDLEHPGLKEYEASFLRLIDRITNGSTIEINSTGTQLRFLPGGLLGGDVYHECPNSRSIGWFIEGILPLAPFGKENLEVTFTGITDGLCEIDPSVDYWKRSTGQIFQAFGIGVDNDDDEKPEIEILQRAAAPTTTVENSNNANNNLRNYTGKVRFTCPIVKQSLTSIDWVDPGRIKRIRGNAISCKIVSSSMAARVAYSAKGVFHRLLPDVWIHTDVHTPKRNRCGPNPGMMMVVTSESDTGVTLTAECCMSHHNQHQQEKNKNTRGAELPEDLGKRGAYMLLEEIRRGGCIDTSSQSLAFLWMALTPEDVSRIRVGTLSQYSIETLRLIKEAFDVEFKVTPDMETKTVPSSLPSRNRRDNISTTNQDMPGTTSSKGSKKRWFPLESNPSLINSYIQKLGYDTSLYEFVDVFSTEDWALDMIAQPVAAVLMLYPLTEKQTSNTQDDVVATAEMKDKVWFTKQRIGNACGTIGLLHALLNAPEPIRIFKKDSWLEKYANDCPISLDPVAKAERLEEDSKIEEMHDEATSSEANATDRGSVNDEVLTHFIALVCVDNKLYELDGRKEGPIDHGPTSQATLLKDATTVVKKFMAKDPTEMRFTITALAPK
;
A
#
# COMPACT_ATOMS: atom_id res chain seq x y z
N MET A 1 31.89 -6.59 -1.21
CA MET A 1 32.04 -6.39 0.24
C MET A 1 31.28 -7.50 0.95
N SER A 2 31.91 -8.25 1.85
CA SER A 2 31.24 -9.28 2.64
C SER A 2 30.16 -8.62 3.50
N LYS A 3 28.87 -8.98 3.33
CA LYS A 3 27.78 -8.47 4.18
C LYS A 3 28.12 -8.73 5.65
N SER A 4 27.84 -7.76 6.53
CA SER A 4 28.03 -7.91 7.98
C SER A 4 27.23 -9.10 8.50
N ARG A 5 27.86 -9.98 9.30
CA ARG A 5 27.20 -11.15 9.90
C ARG A 5 25.99 -10.75 10.77
N THR A 6 26.06 -9.59 11.41
CA THR A 6 24.99 -9.00 12.24
C THR A 6 24.06 -8.13 11.39
N LEU A 7 22.76 -8.33 11.53
CA LEU A 7 21.69 -7.46 11.02
C LEU A 7 21.59 -6.21 11.90
N ARG A 8 21.66 -5.02 11.30
CA ARG A 8 21.73 -3.75 12.04
C ARG A 8 20.70 -2.77 11.51
N PHE A 9 19.85 -2.25 12.39
CA PHE A 9 18.82 -1.29 12.06
C PHE A 9 18.86 -0.07 12.98
N GLU A 10 18.71 1.12 12.42
CA GLU A 10 18.82 2.41 13.15
C GLU A 10 17.54 3.27 13.08
N ASP A 11 16.50 2.77 12.40
CA ASP A 11 15.18 3.39 12.22
C ASP A 11 14.18 3.02 13.34
N GLY A 12 14.67 2.58 14.49
CA GLY A 12 13.86 2.33 15.68
C GLY A 12 13.01 1.06 15.62
N ALA A 13 11.76 1.17 16.09
CA ALA A 13 10.87 0.04 16.34
C ALA A 13 10.14 -0.50 15.09
N VAL A 14 10.45 0.02 13.91
CA VAL A 14 9.79 -0.34 12.65
C VAL A 14 9.95 -1.85 12.41
N GLN A 15 8.84 -2.54 12.16
CA GLN A 15 8.80 -3.99 11.88
C GLN A 15 9.57 -4.86 12.87
N LEU A 16 9.54 -4.50 14.16
CA LEU A 16 10.27 -5.20 15.22
C LEU A 16 10.04 -6.72 15.20
N ARG A 17 8.79 -7.18 15.03
CA ARG A 17 8.41 -8.61 14.98
C ARG A 17 9.11 -9.32 13.82
N GLN A 18 9.03 -8.77 12.61
CA GLN A 18 9.62 -9.36 11.40
C GLN A 18 11.14 -9.47 11.52
N ARG A 19 11.79 -8.43 12.08
CA ARG A 19 13.24 -8.43 12.29
C ARG A 19 13.69 -9.53 13.25
N ILE A 20 12.94 -9.74 14.34
CA ILE A 20 13.22 -10.83 15.29
C ILE A 20 13.01 -12.20 14.62
N VAL A 21 11.89 -12.37 13.89
CA VAL A 21 11.58 -13.60 13.15
C VAL A 21 12.69 -13.94 12.16
N ILE A 22 13.12 -12.98 11.35
CA ILE A 22 14.17 -13.15 10.35
C ILE A 22 15.53 -13.41 11.00
N SER A 23 15.83 -12.78 12.13
CA SER A 23 17.04 -13.06 12.91
C SER A 23 17.08 -14.51 13.41
N LEU A 24 15.96 -15.04 13.91
CA LEU A 24 15.82 -16.44 14.34
C LEU A 24 16.02 -17.41 13.17
N LEU A 25 15.28 -17.20 12.07
CA LEU A 25 15.31 -18.11 10.92
C LEU A 25 16.64 -18.09 10.16
N SER A 26 17.32 -16.94 10.12
CA SER A 26 18.65 -16.84 9.49
C SER A 26 19.80 -17.17 10.45
N HIS A 27 19.53 -17.37 11.75
CA HIS A 27 20.54 -17.49 12.81
C HIS A 27 21.60 -16.36 12.82
N ARG A 28 21.20 -15.15 12.41
CA ARG A 28 22.07 -13.97 12.39
C ARG A 28 21.75 -13.05 13.57
N PRO A 29 22.76 -12.62 14.35
CA PRO A 29 22.57 -11.62 15.40
C PRO A 29 21.88 -10.36 14.89
N LEU A 30 21.01 -9.78 15.72
CA LEU A 30 20.23 -8.58 15.43
C LEU A 30 20.58 -7.46 16.41
N LEU A 31 20.77 -6.26 15.90
CA LEU A 31 20.94 -5.03 16.68
C LEU A 31 19.99 -3.96 16.15
N ILE A 32 19.10 -3.47 17.01
CA ILE A 32 18.17 -2.39 16.73
C ILE A 32 18.51 -1.21 17.64
N ARG A 33 18.63 -0.03 17.04
CA ARG A 33 18.90 1.24 17.73
C ARG A 33 17.79 2.25 17.49
N ASN A 34 17.78 3.30 18.30
CA ASN A 34 16.85 4.42 18.21
C ASN A 34 15.38 4.01 18.36
N ILE A 35 15.08 2.99 19.17
CA ILE A 35 13.70 2.58 19.46
C ILE A 35 13.03 3.73 20.24
N ARG A 36 12.27 4.55 19.52
CA ARG A 36 11.57 5.74 20.08
C ARG A 36 12.49 6.61 20.94
N ALA A 37 13.72 6.83 20.49
CA ALA A 37 14.68 7.65 21.23
C ALA A 37 14.25 9.12 21.33
N ASP A 38 13.44 9.58 20.37
CA ASP A 38 12.92 10.95 20.30
C ASP A 38 11.63 11.17 21.12
N ASP A 39 11.01 10.11 21.67
CA ASP A 39 9.81 10.20 22.53
C ASP A 39 10.24 10.60 23.95
N LEU A 40 9.96 11.85 24.33
CA LEU A 40 10.36 12.44 25.62
C LEU A 40 9.59 11.85 26.82
N GLU A 41 8.38 11.35 26.61
CA GLU A 41 7.53 10.86 27.70
C GLU A 41 7.71 9.36 27.92
N HIS A 42 7.79 8.60 26.82
CA HIS A 42 7.80 7.13 26.87
C HIS A 42 8.83 6.52 25.91
N PRO A 43 10.15 6.80 26.11
CA PRO A 43 11.20 6.30 25.24
C PRO A 43 11.37 4.79 25.33
N GLY A 44 11.87 4.18 24.26
CA GLY A 44 12.21 2.76 24.22
C GLY A 44 11.08 1.82 23.81
N LEU A 45 11.25 0.55 24.20
CA LEU A 45 10.29 -0.53 23.95
C LEU A 45 8.98 -0.30 24.71
N LYS A 46 7.85 -0.53 24.04
CA LYS A 46 6.53 -0.54 24.68
C LYS A 46 6.26 -1.91 25.32
N GLU A 47 5.26 -1.96 26.21
CA GLU A 47 4.92 -3.17 26.97
C GLU A 47 4.63 -4.39 26.09
N TYR A 48 3.87 -4.23 25.00
CA TYR A 48 3.54 -5.33 24.08
C TYR A 48 4.77 -5.88 23.35
N GLU A 49 5.76 -5.04 23.04
CA GLU A 49 7.02 -5.45 22.42
C GLU A 49 7.89 -6.23 23.40
N ALA A 50 7.98 -5.76 24.65
CA ALA A 50 8.66 -6.50 25.71
C ALA A 50 7.94 -7.82 26.04
N SER A 51 6.61 -7.88 25.95
CA SER A 51 5.84 -9.12 26.09
C SER A 51 6.14 -10.09 24.94
N PHE A 52 6.22 -9.59 23.71
CA PHE A 52 6.59 -10.39 22.54
C PHE A 52 7.99 -11.00 22.69
N LEU A 53 8.98 -10.23 23.13
CA LEU A 53 10.32 -10.75 23.39
C LEU A 53 10.29 -11.87 24.44
N ARG A 54 9.47 -11.74 25.49
CA ARG A 54 9.25 -12.80 26.49
C ARG A 54 8.55 -14.03 25.92
N LEU A 55 7.69 -13.89 24.91
CA LEU A 55 7.11 -15.02 24.18
C LEU A 55 8.17 -15.73 23.36
N ILE A 56 8.98 -14.98 22.61
CA ILE A 56 10.09 -15.50 21.80
C ILE A 56 11.10 -16.26 22.68
N ASP A 57 11.46 -15.72 23.84
CA ASP A 57 12.35 -16.39 24.78
C ASP A 57 11.80 -17.75 25.25
N ARG A 58 10.48 -17.89 25.43
CA ARG A 58 9.86 -19.17 25.84
C ARG A 58 9.82 -20.22 24.74
N ILE A 59 9.65 -19.82 23.48
CA ILE A 59 9.57 -20.75 22.34
C ILE A 59 10.94 -21.09 21.75
N THR A 60 12.01 -20.49 22.30
CA THR A 60 13.39 -20.70 21.84
C THR A 60 14.28 -21.20 22.96
N ASN A 61 15.41 -21.80 22.59
CA ASN A 61 16.42 -22.28 23.52
C ASN A 61 17.79 -21.69 23.15
N GLY A 62 18.45 -21.07 24.13
CA GLY A 62 19.77 -20.44 23.95
C GLY A 62 19.73 -19.08 23.25
N SER A 63 18.55 -18.49 23.06
CA SER A 63 18.44 -17.09 22.64
C SER A 63 18.91 -16.17 23.76
N THR A 64 19.49 -15.02 23.42
CA THR A 64 19.87 -13.99 24.40
C THR A 64 19.29 -12.64 23.98
N ILE A 65 18.58 -12.01 24.90
CA ILE A 65 17.92 -10.72 24.69
C ILE A 65 18.55 -9.70 25.63
N GLU A 66 19.30 -8.76 25.07
CA GLU A 66 19.97 -7.68 25.81
C GLU A 66 19.30 -6.34 25.46
N ILE A 67 18.72 -5.69 26.46
CA ILE A 67 18.08 -4.38 26.33
C ILE A 67 18.88 -3.39 27.18
N ASN A 68 19.18 -2.22 26.63
CA ASN A 68 19.88 -1.17 27.39
C ASN A 68 18.97 -0.57 28.49
N SER A 69 19.57 0.17 29.43
CA SER A 69 18.83 0.76 30.56
C SER A 69 17.68 1.68 30.17
N THR A 70 17.75 2.31 28.99
CA THR A 70 16.71 3.21 28.46
C THR A 70 15.71 2.52 27.53
N GLY A 71 15.87 1.22 27.22
CA GLY A 71 15.00 0.49 26.29
C GLY A 71 15.09 0.92 24.82
N THR A 72 16.00 1.85 24.48
CA THR A 72 16.16 2.42 23.13
C THR A 72 17.06 1.59 22.21
N GLN A 73 17.77 0.60 22.76
CA GLN A 73 18.59 -0.34 22.02
C GLN A 73 18.29 -1.77 22.44
N LEU A 74 18.11 -2.63 21.44
CA LEU A 74 17.87 -4.06 21.58
C LEU A 74 18.94 -4.82 20.82
N ARG A 75 19.65 -5.69 21.51
CA ARG A 75 20.53 -6.70 20.92
C ARG A 75 19.93 -8.07 21.14
N PHE A 76 19.76 -8.81 20.05
CA PHE A 76 19.16 -10.13 20.05
C PHE A 76 20.11 -11.13 19.41
N LEU A 77 20.45 -12.17 20.16
CA LEU A 77 21.23 -13.32 19.69
C LEU A 77 20.27 -14.50 19.50
N PRO A 78 20.05 -14.97 18.26
CA PRO A 78 19.08 -16.03 18.00
C PRO A 78 19.59 -17.39 18.50
N GLY A 79 18.75 -18.08 19.27
CA GLY A 79 18.93 -19.49 19.65
C GLY A 79 18.27 -20.45 18.66
N GLY A 80 18.05 -21.69 19.10
CA GLY A 80 17.27 -22.68 18.36
C GLY A 80 15.79 -22.60 18.69
N LEU A 81 14.92 -22.82 17.70
CA LEU A 81 13.47 -22.94 17.93
C LEU A 81 13.18 -24.28 18.63
N LEU A 82 12.48 -24.25 19.76
CA LEU A 82 12.14 -25.46 20.52
C LEU A 82 10.75 -25.97 20.18
N GLY A 83 9.72 -25.11 20.29
CA GLY A 83 8.32 -25.53 20.28
C GLY A 83 7.81 -25.82 21.70
N GLY A 84 6.83 -26.71 21.81
CA GLY A 84 6.24 -27.18 23.07
C GLY A 84 5.03 -26.39 23.56
N ASP A 85 4.59 -26.70 24.77
CA ASP A 85 3.44 -26.08 25.43
C ASP A 85 3.82 -24.74 26.10
N VAL A 86 3.28 -23.64 25.58
CA VAL A 86 3.55 -22.30 26.07
C VAL A 86 2.26 -21.59 26.48
N TYR A 87 2.24 -21.05 27.69
CA TYR A 87 1.19 -20.12 28.12
C TYR A 87 1.70 -18.68 27.98
N HIS A 88 0.92 -17.79 27.36
CA HIS A 88 1.29 -16.39 27.21
C HIS A 88 0.13 -15.43 27.52
N GLU A 89 0.34 -14.55 28.48
CA GLU A 89 -0.60 -13.48 28.82
C GLU A 89 -0.24 -12.22 28.03
N CYS A 90 -1.15 -11.82 27.13
CA CYS A 90 -0.99 -10.67 26.27
C CYS A 90 -1.43 -9.39 27.01
N PRO A 91 -0.63 -8.30 26.98
CA PRO A 91 -1.04 -7.01 27.51
C PRO A 91 -2.20 -6.42 26.72
N ASN A 92 -2.96 -5.52 27.34
CA ASN A 92 -4.19 -4.95 26.76
C ASN A 92 -3.95 -3.90 25.66
N SER A 93 -2.69 -3.59 25.34
CA SER A 93 -2.32 -2.58 24.34
C SER A 93 -2.39 -3.09 22.89
N ARG A 94 -2.39 -4.41 22.69
CA ARG A 94 -2.49 -5.08 21.39
C ARG A 94 -3.38 -6.33 21.50
N SER A 95 -4.00 -6.72 20.40
CA SER A 95 -4.81 -7.94 20.35
C SER A 95 -3.93 -9.20 20.38
N ILE A 96 -4.52 -10.34 20.74
CA ILE A 96 -3.86 -11.65 20.62
C ILE A 96 -3.40 -11.92 19.18
N GLY A 97 -4.16 -11.45 18.18
CA GLY A 97 -3.81 -11.64 16.78
C GLY A 97 -2.47 -11.01 16.38
N TRP A 98 -2.05 -9.92 17.04
CA TRP A 98 -0.73 -9.33 16.87
C TRP A 98 0.40 -10.27 17.35
N PHE A 99 0.18 -11.03 18.42
CA PHE A 99 1.16 -12.01 18.91
C PHE A 99 1.19 -13.26 18.03
N ILE A 100 0.01 -13.73 17.58
CA ILE A 100 -0.11 -14.86 16.65
C ILE A 100 0.65 -14.55 15.37
N GLU A 101 0.41 -13.40 14.72
CA GLU A 101 1.12 -12.98 13.50
C GLU A 101 2.65 -13.07 13.66
N GLY A 102 3.19 -12.67 14.81
CA GLY A 102 4.63 -12.69 15.06
C GLY A 102 5.22 -14.09 15.22
N ILE A 103 4.44 -15.08 15.64
CA ILE A 103 4.91 -16.47 15.82
C ILE A 103 4.54 -17.40 14.66
N LEU A 104 3.53 -17.05 13.85
CA LEU A 104 3.09 -17.86 12.70
C LEU A 104 4.26 -18.29 11.79
N PRO A 105 5.21 -17.40 11.40
CA PRO A 105 6.30 -17.80 10.53
C PRO A 105 7.31 -18.75 11.18
N LEU A 106 7.37 -18.79 12.52
CA LEU A 106 8.34 -19.59 13.30
C LEU A 106 7.78 -20.96 13.69
N ALA A 107 6.46 -21.05 13.88
CA ALA A 107 5.78 -22.19 14.45
C ALA A 107 6.12 -23.55 13.81
N PRO A 108 6.24 -23.67 12.47
CA PRO A 108 6.52 -24.95 11.84
C PRO A 108 7.98 -25.44 11.96
N PHE A 109 8.90 -24.60 12.43
CA PHE A 109 10.34 -24.88 12.44
C PHE A 109 10.89 -25.23 13.82
N GLY A 110 10.02 -25.55 14.79
CA GLY A 110 10.39 -26.05 16.10
C GLY A 110 10.99 -27.46 16.06
N LYS A 111 11.60 -27.87 17.18
CA LYS A 111 11.98 -29.28 17.41
C LYS A 111 10.78 -30.15 17.80
N GLU A 112 9.81 -29.55 18.47
CA GLU A 112 8.54 -30.13 18.91
C GLU A 112 7.38 -29.29 18.39
N ASN A 113 6.18 -29.89 18.34
CA ASN A 113 4.96 -29.17 17.96
C ASN A 113 4.76 -27.97 18.88
N LEU A 114 4.31 -26.84 18.33
CA LEU A 114 4.07 -25.64 19.11
C LEU A 114 2.60 -25.56 19.50
N GLU A 115 2.31 -25.59 20.80
CA GLU A 115 1.00 -25.29 21.35
C GLU A 115 1.09 -24.05 22.24
N VAL A 116 0.47 -22.94 21.81
CA VAL A 116 0.44 -21.71 22.58
C VAL A 116 -0.97 -21.38 23.05
N THR A 117 -1.16 -21.29 24.36
CA THR A 117 -2.38 -20.76 24.95
C THR A 117 -2.19 -19.28 25.29
N PHE A 118 -2.87 -18.43 24.53
CA PHE A 118 -2.92 -16.98 24.74
C PHE A 118 -4.08 -16.57 25.63
N THR A 119 -3.86 -15.59 26.51
CA THR A 119 -4.93 -14.87 27.21
C THR A 119 -4.84 -13.37 26.98
N GLY A 120 -5.96 -12.70 26.72
CA GLY A 120 -5.99 -11.27 26.44
C GLY A 120 -7.21 -10.84 25.62
N ILE A 121 -7.09 -9.75 24.87
CA ILE A 121 -8.15 -9.21 24.01
C ILE A 121 -8.12 -9.93 22.64
N THR A 122 -9.26 -10.46 22.21
CA THR A 122 -9.37 -11.20 20.94
C THR A 122 -9.64 -10.29 19.74
N ASP A 123 -10.26 -9.13 19.96
CA ASP A 123 -10.77 -8.25 18.92
C ASP A 123 -10.97 -6.80 19.39
N GLY A 124 -11.03 -5.85 18.45
CA GLY A 124 -11.58 -4.50 18.68
C GLY A 124 -10.61 -3.39 19.11
N LEU A 125 -9.31 -3.66 19.24
CA LEU A 125 -8.33 -2.67 19.71
C LEU A 125 -7.73 -1.80 18.60
N CYS A 126 -7.80 -2.22 17.33
CA CYS A 126 -7.04 -1.55 16.28
C CYS A 126 -7.62 -1.87 14.89
N GLU A 127 -7.74 -0.86 14.01
CA GLU A 127 -7.94 -1.08 12.56
C GLU A 127 -6.65 -1.62 11.88
N ILE A 128 -5.56 -1.76 12.63
CA ILE A 128 -4.23 -2.13 12.13
C ILE A 128 -3.84 -3.58 12.52
N ASP A 129 -4.40 -4.13 13.61
CA ASP A 129 -4.04 -5.48 14.08
C ASP A 129 -5.05 -6.52 13.58
N PRO A 130 -4.61 -7.56 12.85
CA PRO A 130 -5.53 -8.61 12.43
C PRO A 130 -6.08 -9.38 13.63
N SER A 131 -7.36 -9.75 13.59
CA SER A 131 -8.00 -10.52 14.65
C SER A 131 -7.62 -12.00 14.61
N VAL A 132 -7.96 -12.69 15.69
CA VAL A 132 -7.78 -14.14 15.80
C VAL A 132 -8.66 -14.91 14.79
N ASP A 133 -9.81 -14.36 14.39
CA ASP A 133 -10.69 -14.97 13.39
C ASP A 133 -10.14 -14.80 11.97
N TYR A 134 -9.53 -13.65 11.67
CA TYR A 134 -8.83 -13.45 10.40
C TYR A 134 -7.73 -14.48 10.24
N TRP A 135 -6.85 -14.61 11.23
CA TRP A 135 -5.79 -15.61 11.18
C TRP A 135 -6.36 -17.02 11.07
N LYS A 136 -7.39 -17.37 11.87
CA LYS A 136 -8.04 -18.68 11.76
C LYS A 136 -8.52 -19.02 10.35
N ARG A 137 -9.01 -18.02 9.59
CA ARG A 137 -9.50 -18.22 8.21
C ARG A 137 -8.37 -18.21 7.18
N SER A 138 -7.42 -17.29 7.33
CA SER A 138 -6.36 -17.08 6.34
C SER A 138 -5.24 -18.13 6.45
N THR A 139 -4.84 -18.53 7.65
CA THR A 139 -3.72 -19.46 7.84
C THR A 139 -3.99 -20.85 7.29
N GLY A 140 -5.23 -21.35 7.36
CA GLY A 140 -5.54 -22.72 6.96
C GLY A 140 -5.11 -23.05 5.52
N GLN A 141 -5.36 -22.15 4.57
CA GLN A 141 -4.97 -22.36 3.17
C GLN A 141 -3.45 -22.24 2.99
N ILE A 142 -2.84 -21.21 3.59
CA ILE A 142 -1.40 -20.94 3.44
C ILE A 142 -0.59 -22.12 4.00
N PHE A 143 -0.93 -22.62 5.18
CA PHE A 143 -0.21 -23.74 5.79
C PHE A 143 -0.30 -25.01 4.91
N GLN A 144 -1.50 -25.34 4.43
CA GLN A 144 -1.68 -26.49 3.55
C GLN A 144 -0.90 -26.35 2.24
N ALA A 145 -0.82 -25.14 1.68
CA ALA A 145 -0.09 -24.86 0.44
C ALA A 145 1.41 -25.12 0.57
N PHE A 146 1.99 -24.75 1.71
CA PHE A 146 3.40 -24.99 2.00
C PHE A 146 3.67 -26.38 2.60
N GLY A 147 2.67 -27.28 2.60
CA GLY A 147 2.81 -28.67 3.06
C GLY A 147 2.79 -28.86 4.58
N ILE A 148 2.37 -27.85 5.35
CA ILE A 148 2.35 -27.93 6.82
C ILE A 148 1.07 -28.64 7.26
N GLY A 149 1.21 -29.82 7.89
CA GLY A 149 0.08 -30.61 8.41
C GLY A 149 -0.73 -31.33 7.32
N VAL A 150 -0.08 -31.73 6.22
CA VAL A 150 -0.71 -32.41 5.06
C VAL A 150 -0.19 -33.84 4.85
N ASP A 151 0.90 -34.23 5.51
CA ASP A 151 1.65 -35.44 5.16
C ASP A 151 0.93 -36.77 5.48
N ASN A 152 0.03 -36.83 6.47
CA ASN A 152 -0.76 -38.03 6.79
C ASN A 152 -2.15 -37.70 7.37
N ASP A 153 -3.11 -38.62 7.23
CA ASP A 153 -4.46 -38.50 7.83
C ASP A 153 -4.43 -38.41 9.37
N ASP A 154 -3.35 -38.91 10.00
CA ASP A 154 -3.13 -38.89 11.45
C ASP A 154 -2.37 -37.64 11.95
N ASP A 155 -1.82 -36.81 11.07
CA ASP A 155 -1.06 -35.62 11.48
C ASP A 155 -2.02 -34.50 11.94
N GLU A 156 -1.73 -33.92 13.11
CA GLU A 156 -2.50 -32.79 13.64
C GLU A 156 -2.38 -31.58 12.71
N LYS A 157 -3.51 -31.02 12.31
CA LYS A 157 -3.55 -29.83 11.48
C LYS A 157 -3.25 -28.58 12.31
N PRO A 158 -2.58 -27.57 11.73
CA PRO A 158 -2.44 -26.28 12.37
C PRO A 158 -3.82 -25.69 12.64
N GLU A 159 -4.11 -25.32 13.88
CA GLU A 159 -5.43 -24.84 14.28
C GLU A 159 -5.34 -23.62 15.22
N ILE A 160 -6.27 -22.69 15.02
CA ILE A 160 -6.54 -21.59 15.95
C ILE A 160 -7.92 -21.84 16.56
N GLU A 161 -7.93 -22.28 17.82
CA GLU A 161 -9.13 -22.54 18.61
C GLU A 161 -9.43 -21.36 19.53
N ILE A 162 -10.59 -20.73 19.34
CA ILE A 162 -11.06 -19.63 20.18
C ILE A 162 -11.88 -20.24 21.33
N LEU A 163 -11.26 -20.38 22.49
CA LEU A 163 -11.87 -20.98 23.69
C LEU A 163 -12.80 -20.00 24.42
N GLN A 164 -12.44 -18.73 24.42
CA GLN A 164 -13.19 -17.65 25.05
C GLN A 164 -12.91 -16.34 24.31
N ARG A 165 -13.95 -15.57 23.98
CA ARG A 165 -13.78 -14.26 23.33
C ARG A 165 -13.71 -13.14 24.34
N ALA A 166 -12.98 -12.07 24.04
CA ALA A 166 -13.04 -10.81 24.78
C ALA A 166 -12.78 -9.62 23.85
N ALA A 167 -13.82 -8.81 23.66
CA ALA A 167 -13.72 -7.57 22.92
C ALA A 167 -12.90 -6.51 23.71
N ALA A 168 -12.29 -5.60 22.96
CA ALA A 168 -11.63 -4.41 23.48
C ALA A 168 -12.60 -3.52 24.28
N PRO A 169 -12.09 -2.76 25.27
CA PRO A 169 -12.90 -1.77 25.96
C PRO A 169 -13.18 -0.56 25.05
N THR A 170 -14.37 0.04 25.20
CA THR A 170 -14.79 1.24 24.44
C THR A 170 -13.99 2.50 24.83
N THR A 171 -13.44 2.54 26.04
CA THR A 171 -12.61 3.66 26.53
C THR A 171 -11.13 3.31 26.35
N THR A 172 -10.38 4.18 25.69
CA THR A 172 -8.93 4.06 25.53
C THR A 172 -8.26 3.88 26.89
N VAL A 173 -7.43 2.84 27.01
CA VAL A 173 -6.80 2.41 28.27
C VAL A 173 -5.76 3.43 28.78
N GLU A 174 -5.41 4.43 27.97
CA GLU A 174 -4.31 5.37 28.24
C GLU A 174 -4.57 6.37 29.38
N ASN A 175 -5.83 6.56 29.83
CA ASN A 175 -6.16 7.56 30.87
C ASN A 175 -6.62 6.98 32.22
N SER A 176 -6.39 5.70 32.51
CA SER A 176 -6.73 5.13 33.83
C SER A 176 -5.58 5.26 34.84
N ASN A 177 -5.30 6.49 35.29
CA ASN A 177 -4.55 6.71 36.54
C ASN A 177 -5.36 6.35 37.81
N ASN A 178 -6.56 5.80 37.67
CA ASN A 178 -7.33 5.29 38.79
C ASN A 178 -6.94 3.83 39.10
N ALA A 179 -6.00 3.70 40.04
CA ALA A 179 -5.51 2.45 40.61
C ALA A 179 -6.57 1.64 41.40
N ASN A 180 -7.87 1.97 41.32
CA ASN A 180 -8.95 1.30 42.06
C ASN A 180 -10.16 1.01 41.16
N ASN A 181 -10.14 -0.14 40.47
CA ASN A 181 -11.23 -1.14 40.38
C ASN A 181 -11.14 -1.97 39.08
N ASN A 182 -10.72 -3.23 39.21
CA ASN A 182 -11.14 -4.36 38.37
C ASN A 182 -10.86 -4.33 36.85
N LEU A 183 -9.82 -3.64 36.38
CA LEU A 183 -9.37 -3.66 34.98
C LEU A 183 -8.51 -4.90 34.60
N ARG A 184 -8.57 -5.99 35.40
CA ARG A 184 -7.76 -7.21 35.22
C ARG A 184 -8.48 -8.39 34.56
N ASN A 185 -9.73 -8.23 34.12
CA ASN A 185 -10.53 -9.35 33.62
C ASN A 185 -10.79 -9.30 32.11
N TYR A 186 -9.75 -9.12 31.29
CA TYR A 186 -9.85 -9.39 29.85
C TYR A 186 -9.54 -10.88 29.63
N THR A 187 -10.59 -11.70 29.65
CA THR A 187 -10.46 -13.16 29.67
C THR A 187 -10.74 -13.77 28.30
N GLY A 188 -10.22 -13.17 27.23
CA GLY A 188 -10.15 -13.88 25.96
C GLY A 188 -9.12 -14.98 26.10
N LYS A 189 -9.39 -16.16 25.55
CA LYS A 189 -8.51 -17.32 25.59
C LYS A 189 -8.50 -17.97 24.22
N VAL A 190 -7.32 -18.08 23.63
CA VAL A 190 -7.11 -18.66 22.30
C VAL A 190 -5.99 -19.67 22.38
N ARG A 191 -6.18 -20.84 21.78
CA ARG A 191 -5.15 -21.86 21.63
C ARG A 191 -4.72 -21.89 20.17
N PHE A 192 -3.43 -21.81 19.94
CA PHE A 192 -2.82 -22.00 18.64
C PHE A 192 -1.97 -23.26 18.68
N THR A 193 -2.24 -24.20 17.78
CA THR A 193 -1.46 -25.43 17.60
C THR A 193 -0.85 -25.43 16.21
N CYS A 194 0.41 -25.86 16.12
CA CYS A 194 1.11 -26.01 14.86
C CYS A 194 2.02 -27.24 14.91
N PRO A 195 1.86 -28.20 13.98
CA PRO A 195 2.81 -29.29 13.83
C PRO A 195 4.15 -28.78 13.28
N ILE A 196 5.21 -29.55 13.52
CA ILE A 196 6.50 -29.31 12.88
C ILE A 196 6.50 -29.73 11.41
N VAL A 197 7.27 -29.04 10.58
CA VAL A 197 7.60 -29.48 9.23
C VAL A 197 8.66 -30.58 9.33
N LYS A 198 8.33 -31.78 8.85
CA LYS A 198 9.19 -32.96 8.98
C LYS A 198 10.45 -32.90 8.10
N GLN A 199 10.35 -32.30 6.91
CA GLN A 199 11.43 -32.28 5.92
C GLN A 199 11.72 -30.87 5.42
N SER A 200 10.83 -30.30 4.62
CA SER A 200 10.94 -28.95 4.07
C SER A 200 9.56 -28.41 3.70
N LEU A 201 9.45 -27.10 3.53
CA LEU A 201 8.25 -26.50 2.95
C LEU A 201 8.10 -26.92 1.49
N THR A 202 6.86 -26.99 1.02
CA THR A 202 6.52 -27.24 -0.39
C THR A 202 6.49 -25.93 -1.16
N SER A 203 7.07 -25.90 -2.36
CA SER A 203 6.96 -24.75 -3.27
C SER A 203 5.53 -24.57 -3.78
N ILE A 204 5.08 -23.33 -3.89
CA ILE A 204 3.70 -23.01 -4.32
C ILE A 204 3.65 -22.47 -5.76
N ASP A 205 2.55 -22.71 -6.46
CA ASP A 205 2.26 -22.14 -7.78
C ASP A 205 0.84 -21.56 -7.83
N TRP A 206 0.69 -20.37 -7.25
CA TRP A 206 -0.59 -19.68 -7.07
C TRP A 206 -0.69 -18.48 -8.00
N VAL A 207 -0.80 -18.74 -9.30
CA VAL A 207 -0.87 -17.68 -10.33
C VAL A 207 -2.31 -17.39 -10.75
N ASP A 208 -3.18 -18.40 -10.72
CA ASP A 208 -4.58 -18.28 -11.15
C ASP A 208 -5.53 -18.03 -9.95
N PRO A 209 -6.08 -16.81 -9.80
CA PRO A 209 -7.04 -16.50 -8.75
C PRO A 209 -8.38 -17.22 -8.95
N GLY A 210 -8.67 -17.68 -10.17
CA GLY A 210 -9.92 -18.35 -10.49
C GLY A 210 -11.15 -17.46 -10.38
N ARG A 211 -12.33 -18.06 -10.56
CA ARG A 211 -13.61 -17.38 -10.37
C ARG A 211 -14.13 -17.62 -8.97
N ILE A 212 -14.54 -16.55 -8.28
CA ILE A 212 -15.17 -16.67 -6.97
C ILE A 212 -16.47 -17.49 -7.08
N LYS A 213 -16.49 -18.67 -6.46
CA LYS A 213 -17.63 -19.58 -6.49
C LYS A 213 -18.58 -19.36 -5.32
N ARG A 214 -18.05 -18.95 -4.15
CA ARG A 214 -18.84 -18.79 -2.92
C ARG A 214 -18.20 -17.83 -1.93
N ILE A 215 -19.03 -17.30 -1.03
CA ILE A 215 -18.59 -16.47 0.09
C ILE A 215 -19.06 -17.10 1.41
N ARG A 216 -18.17 -17.17 2.39
CA ARG A 216 -18.43 -17.62 3.75
C ARG A 216 -18.06 -16.52 4.73
N GLY A 217 -18.69 -16.46 5.90
CA GLY A 217 -18.30 -15.47 6.90
C GLY A 217 -18.99 -15.66 8.23
N ASN A 218 -18.54 -14.92 9.23
CA ASN A 218 -19.11 -14.88 10.57
C ASN A 218 -19.36 -13.42 10.95
N ALA A 219 -20.61 -13.10 11.31
CA ALA A 219 -20.97 -11.89 12.03
C ALA A 219 -20.94 -12.22 13.52
N ILE A 220 -19.95 -11.70 14.24
CA ILE A 220 -19.67 -12.07 15.62
C ILE A 220 -20.12 -10.93 16.54
N SER A 221 -20.73 -11.31 17.66
CA SER A 221 -21.22 -10.39 18.68
C SER A 221 -20.81 -10.90 20.06
N CYS A 222 -20.09 -10.08 20.83
CA CYS A 222 -19.69 -10.36 22.20
C CYS A 222 -20.46 -9.48 23.17
N LYS A 223 -21.05 -10.08 24.21
CA LYS A 223 -21.81 -9.43 25.31
C LYS A 223 -23.00 -8.56 24.88
N ILE A 224 -23.32 -8.49 23.60
CA ILE A 224 -24.55 -7.87 23.08
C ILE A 224 -25.63 -8.95 23.04
N VAL A 225 -26.60 -8.83 23.95
CA VAL A 225 -27.60 -9.89 24.24
C VAL A 225 -28.60 -10.07 23.09
N SER A 226 -28.80 -9.04 22.25
CA SER A 226 -29.72 -9.12 21.13
C SER A 226 -29.07 -9.82 19.94
N SER A 227 -29.46 -11.08 19.69
CA SER A 227 -29.08 -11.84 18.49
C SER A 227 -29.44 -11.11 17.19
N SER A 228 -30.42 -10.20 17.24
CA SER A 228 -30.80 -9.38 16.10
C SER A 228 -29.66 -8.47 15.60
N MET A 229 -28.69 -8.09 16.44
CA MET A 229 -27.60 -7.21 15.99
C MET A 229 -26.65 -7.93 15.03
N ALA A 230 -26.14 -9.11 15.39
CA ALA A 230 -25.31 -9.92 14.50
C ALA A 230 -26.08 -10.32 13.22
N ALA A 231 -27.39 -10.59 13.34
CA ALA A 231 -28.24 -10.88 12.19
C ALA A 231 -28.37 -9.68 11.24
N ARG A 232 -28.45 -8.45 11.74
CA ARG A 232 -28.47 -7.22 10.93
C ARG A 232 -27.16 -7.02 10.16
N VAL A 233 -26.01 -7.27 10.80
CA VAL A 233 -24.69 -7.27 10.13
C VAL A 233 -24.66 -8.29 9.00
N ALA A 234 -25.04 -9.55 9.29
CA ALA A 234 -25.05 -10.61 8.29
C ALA A 234 -26.02 -10.31 7.14
N TYR A 235 -27.20 -9.75 7.43
CA TYR A 235 -28.20 -9.40 6.42
C TYR A 235 -27.72 -8.27 5.50
N SER A 236 -27.13 -7.21 6.05
CA SER A 236 -26.63 -6.10 5.23
C SER A 236 -25.47 -6.53 4.32
N ALA A 237 -24.54 -7.35 4.84
CA ALA A 237 -23.44 -7.92 4.06
C ALA A 237 -23.96 -8.84 2.94
N LYS A 238 -24.90 -9.75 3.26
CA LYS A 238 -25.56 -10.60 2.24
C LYS A 238 -26.25 -9.76 1.16
N GLY A 239 -26.89 -8.65 1.52
CA GLY A 239 -27.54 -7.74 0.58
C GLY A 239 -26.59 -7.11 -0.45
N VAL A 240 -25.30 -6.97 -0.12
CA VAL A 240 -24.25 -6.56 -1.05
C VAL A 240 -23.84 -7.73 -1.95
N PHE A 241 -23.48 -8.88 -1.35
CA PHE A 241 -22.95 -10.02 -2.09
C PHE A 241 -23.96 -10.73 -2.99
N HIS A 242 -25.24 -10.79 -2.60
CA HIS A 242 -26.30 -11.43 -3.39
C HIS A 242 -26.56 -10.74 -4.74
N ARG A 243 -26.06 -9.51 -4.92
CA ARG A 243 -26.09 -8.82 -6.22
C ARG A 243 -25.08 -9.42 -7.21
N LEU A 244 -24.10 -10.16 -6.72
CA LEU A 244 -22.96 -10.69 -7.48
C LEU A 244 -23.00 -12.22 -7.61
N LEU A 245 -23.30 -12.94 -6.51
CA LEU A 245 -23.43 -14.39 -6.52
C LEU A 245 -24.48 -14.92 -5.53
N PRO A 246 -25.10 -16.07 -5.81
CA PRO A 246 -26.12 -16.64 -4.93
C PRO A 246 -25.57 -17.41 -3.73
N ASP A 247 -24.39 -18.05 -3.83
CA ASP A 247 -23.83 -18.89 -2.76
C ASP A 247 -23.07 -18.05 -1.71
N VAL A 248 -23.84 -17.38 -0.86
CA VAL A 248 -23.32 -16.52 0.22
C VAL A 248 -23.87 -17.01 1.56
N TRP A 249 -22.97 -17.42 2.45
CA TRP A 249 -23.33 -17.87 3.79
C TRP A 249 -22.56 -17.15 4.88
N ILE A 250 -23.25 -16.26 5.60
CA ILE A 250 -22.71 -15.56 6.78
C ILE A 250 -23.43 -16.10 8.02
N HIS A 251 -22.68 -16.73 8.91
CA HIS A 251 -23.16 -17.26 10.18
C HIS A 251 -23.21 -16.15 11.24
N THR A 252 -24.16 -16.22 12.17
CA THR A 252 -24.24 -15.31 13.31
C THR A 252 -23.69 -15.98 14.55
N ASP A 253 -22.54 -15.53 15.03
CA ASP A 253 -21.85 -16.10 16.19
C ASP A 253 -22.02 -15.18 17.40
N VAL A 254 -22.99 -15.51 18.26
CA VAL A 254 -23.39 -14.66 19.39
C VAL A 254 -22.87 -15.25 20.69
N HIS A 255 -21.97 -14.50 21.34
CA HIS A 255 -21.38 -14.85 22.62
C HIS A 255 -21.94 -13.98 23.74
N THR A 256 -22.35 -14.63 24.82
CA THR A 256 -22.81 -13.99 26.06
C THR A 256 -22.09 -14.61 27.25
N PRO A 257 -22.16 -14.01 28.45
CA PRO A 257 -21.59 -14.62 29.65
C PRO A 257 -22.13 -16.03 29.94
N LYS A 258 -23.37 -16.33 29.50
CA LYS A 258 -24.01 -17.65 29.69
C LYS A 258 -23.79 -18.63 28.54
N ARG A 259 -23.66 -18.13 27.30
CA ARG A 259 -23.55 -18.92 26.06
C ARG A 259 -22.25 -18.60 25.35
N ASN A 260 -21.43 -19.62 25.09
CA ASN A 260 -20.14 -19.51 24.38
C ASN A 260 -19.12 -18.57 25.07
N ARG A 261 -19.27 -18.31 26.39
CA ARG A 261 -18.40 -17.53 27.28
C ARG A 261 -17.67 -16.35 26.61
N CYS A 262 -18.09 -15.11 26.91
CA CYS A 262 -17.36 -13.91 26.51
C CYS A 262 -16.88 -13.09 27.70
N GLY A 263 -15.84 -12.30 27.46
CA GLY A 263 -15.32 -11.29 28.36
C GLY A 263 -16.33 -10.17 28.64
N PRO A 264 -15.94 -9.23 29.51
CA PRO A 264 -16.85 -8.24 30.07
C PRO A 264 -17.18 -7.07 29.13
N ASN A 265 -16.62 -6.99 27.93
CA ASN A 265 -16.84 -5.85 27.04
C ASN A 265 -17.78 -6.22 25.88
N PRO A 266 -18.71 -5.32 25.51
CA PRO A 266 -19.51 -5.48 24.31
C PRO A 266 -18.69 -5.18 23.06
N GLY A 267 -18.81 -6.01 22.03
CA GLY A 267 -18.13 -5.83 20.75
C GLY A 267 -18.89 -6.49 19.61
N MET A 268 -18.71 -5.97 18.40
CA MET A 268 -19.18 -6.60 17.16
C MET A 268 -18.07 -6.59 16.13
N MET A 269 -17.98 -7.66 15.37
CA MET A 269 -17.08 -7.76 14.24
C MET A 269 -17.71 -8.59 13.12
N MET A 270 -17.11 -8.50 11.95
CA MET A 270 -17.41 -9.36 10.83
C MET A 270 -16.11 -9.84 10.20
N VAL A 271 -16.04 -11.14 9.91
CA VAL A 271 -15.00 -11.74 9.08
C VAL A 271 -15.69 -12.43 7.91
N VAL A 272 -15.20 -12.19 6.70
CA VAL A 272 -15.76 -12.75 5.46
C VAL A 272 -14.61 -13.25 4.59
N THR A 273 -14.81 -14.42 4.00
CA THR A 273 -13.83 -15.10 3.16
C THR A 273 -14.51 -15.50 1.85
N SER A 274 -13.89 -15.12 0.74
CA SER A 274 -14.27 -15.63 -0.58
C SER A 274 -13.48 -16.88 -0.89
N GLU A 275 -14.06 -17.78 -1.68
CA GLU A 275 -13.37 -18.97 -2.19
C GLU A 275 -13.59 -19.07 -3.69
N SER A 276 -12.52 -19.30 -4.44
CA SER A 276 -12.54 -19.54 -5.88
C SER A 276 -12.75 -21.02 -6.24
N ASP A 277 -12.98 -21.27 -7.51
CA ASP A 277 -12.92 -22.61 -8.10
C ASP A 277 -11.51 -23.22 -8.09
N THR A 278 -10.46 -22.40 -8.17
CA THR A 278 -9.05 -22.82 -8.03
C THR A 278 -8.62 -23.11 -6.58
N GLY A 279 -9.48 -22.82 -5.61
CA GLY A 279 -9.21 -23.06 -4.18
C GLY A 279 -8.52 -21.89 -3.47
N VAL A 280 -8.31 -20.77 -4.18
CA VAL A 280 -7.84 -19.50 -3.59
C VAL A 280 -8.89 -18.95 -2.63
N THR A 281 -8.46 -18.53 -1.44
CA THR A 281 -9.30 -17.83 -0.48
C THR A 281 -8.74 -16.46 -0.14
N LEU A 282 -9.62 -15.47 -0.14
CA LEU A 282 -9.29 -14.10 0.27
C LEU A 282 -10.18 -13.73 1.44
N THR A 283 -9.58 -13.26 2.53
CA THR A 283 -10.29 -12.92 3.76
C THR A 283 -10.20 -11.43 4.03
N ALA A 284 -11.30 -10.84 4.47
CA ALA A 284 -11.35 -9.49 5.01
C ALA A 284 -12.13 -9.48 6.33
N GLU A 285 -11.79 -8.51 7.18
CA GLU A 285 -12.46 -8.34 8.45
C GLU A 285 -12.65 -6.88 8.81
N CYS A 286 -13.58 -6.64 9.73
CA CYS A 286 -13.77 -5.33 10.35
C CYS A 286 -14.42 -5.48 11.72
N CYS A 287 -14.02 -4.66 12.68
CA CYS A 287 -14.72 -4.50 13.96
C CYS A 287 -15.48 -3.18 14.01
N MET A 288 -16.46 -3.08 14.91
CA MET A 288 -17.17 -1.83 15.16
C MET A 288 -16.20 -0.74 15.61
N SER A 289 -16.28 0.45 15.01
CA SER A 289 -15.33 1.53 15.32
C SER A 289 -15.62 2.15 16.70
N HIS A 290 -14.66 2.07 17.61
CA HIS A 290 -14.71 2.69 18.94
C HIS A 290 -14.05 4.09 18.98
N HIS A 291 -13.30 4.46 17.94
CA HIS A 291 -12.43 5.64 17.93
C HIS A 291 -13.12 7.00 17.75
N ASN A 292 -14.41 7.03 17.41
CA ASN A 292 -15.13 8.29 17.23
C ASN A 292 -15.48 9.03 18.55
N GLN A 293 -15.11 8.51 19.72
CA GLN A 293 -15.43 9.18 20.98
C GLN A 293 -14.61 10.46 21.24
N HIS A 294 -13.35 10.53 20.82
CA HIS A 294 -12.55 11.76 21.00
C HIS A 294 -13.00 12.93 20.10
N GLN A 295 -13.58 12.65 18.93
CA GLN A 295 -14.27 13.69 18.14
C GLN A 295 -15.68 14.00 18.67
N GLN A 296 -16.35 13.04 19.34
CA GLN A 296 -17.67 13.26 19.93
C GLN A 296 -17.68 14.17 21.16
N GLU A 297 -16.58 14.27 21.93
CA GLU A 297 -16.54 15.19 23.08
C GLU A 297 -16.60 16.68 22.68
N LYS A 298 -16.15 17.04 21.47
CA LYS A 298 -16.26 18.42 20.96
C LYS A 298 -17.61 18.73 20.31
N ASN A 299 -18.34 17.73 19.84
CA ASN A 299 -19.65 17.89 19.20
C ASN A 299 -20.77 17.26 20.05
N LYS A 300 -21.30 18.02 21.01
CA LYS A 300 -22.45 17.63 21.86
C LYS A 300 -23.74 17.24 21.10
N ASN A 301 -23.77 17.34 19.77
CA ASN A 301 -24.96 17.08 18.94
C ASN A 301 -24.85 15.90 17.96
N THR A 302 -23.73 15.15 17.89
CA THR A 302 -23.65 13.94 17.03
C THR A 302 -23.85 12.67 17.86
N ARG A 303 -25.11 12.25 17.98
CA ARG A 303 -25.44 10.83 18.23
C ARG A 303 -24.99 10.03 17.00
N GLY A 304 -24.08 9.07 17.16
CA GLY A 304 -23.77 8.15 16.07
C GLY A 304 -22.82 7.04 16.47
N ALA A 305 -23.30 6.06 17.22
CA ALA A 305 -22.65 4.74 17.22
C ALA A 305 -22.83 4.13 15.82
N GLU A 306 -21.80 3.48 15.29
CA GLU A 306 -21.87 2.79 13.99
C GLU A 306 -23.04 1.79 14.00
N LEU A 307 -23.87 1.83 12.96
CA LEU A 307 -25.00 0.90 12.84
C LEU A 307 -24.49 -0.49 12.45
N PRO A 308 -25.13 -1.58 12.95
CA PRO A 308 -24.80 -2.94 12.51
C PRO A 308 -24.85 -3.12 10.99
N GLU A 309 -25.78 -2.45 10.30
CA GLU A 309 -25.87 -2.50 8.85
C GLU A 309 -24.65 -1.91 8.16
N ASP A 310 -24.11 -0.81 8.69
CA ASP A 310 -22.94 -0.12 8.14
C ASP A 310 -21.68 -0.97 8.35
N LEU A 311 -21.54 -1.60 9.52
CA LEU A 311 -20.48 -2.60 9.77
C LEU A 311 -20.54 -3.74 8.74
N GLY A 312 -21.73 -4.29 8.49
CA GLY A 312 -21.89 -5.38 7.52
C GLY A 312 -21.63 -4.94 6.06
N LYS A 313 -22.01 -3.71 5.68
CA LYS A 313 -21.66 -3.17 4.36
C LYS A 313 -20.16 -2.94 4.23
N ARG A 314 -19.53 -2.37 5.27
CA ARG A 314 -18.10 -2.06 5.29
C ARG A 314 -17.25 -3.31 5.11
N GLY A 315 -17.48 -4.36 5.90
CA GLY A 315 -16.73 -5.60 5.72
C GLY A 315 -17.02 -6.31 4.39
N ALA A 316 -18.22 -6.14 3.82
CA ALA A 316 -18.50 -6.63 2.48
C ALA A 316 -17.69 -5.89 1.41
N TYR A 317 -17.62 -4.57 1.48
CA TYR A 317 -16.80 -3.77 0.57
C TYR A 317 -15.30 -4.03 0.74
N MET A 318 -14.82 -4.26 1.97
CA MET A 318 -13.41 -4.64 2.19
C MET A 318 -13.05 -5.96 1.51
N LEU A 319 -13.93 -6.96 1.56
CA LEU A 319 -13.70 -8.21 0.82
C LEU A 319 -13.73 -8.00 -0.70
N LEU A 320 -14.68 -7.21 -1.20
CA LEU A 320 -14.75 -6.90 -2.63
C LEU A 320 -13.52 -6.13 -3.11
N GLU A 321 -12.95 -5.28 -2.25
CA GLU A 321 -11.72 -4.55 -2.52
C GLU A 321 -10.52 -5.49 -2.59
N GLU A 322 -10.38 -6.45 -1.66
CA GLU A 322 -9.33 -7.49 -1.76
C GLU A 322 -9.49 -8.35 -3.03
N ILE A 323 -10.72 -8.70 -3.41
CA ILE A 323 -11.00 -9.42 -4.67
C ILE A 323 -10.63 -8.54 -5.88
N ARG A 324 -10.96 -7.23 -5.85
CA ARG A 324 -10.66 -6.28 -6.93
C ARG A 324 -9.16 -6.14 -7.16
N ARG A 325 -8.34 -6.22 -6.11
CA ARG A 325 -6.88 -6.22 -6.20
C ARG A 325 -6.32 -7.43 -6.95
N GLY A 326 -7.09 -8.51 -7.11
CA GLY A 326 -6.80 -9.63 -8.03
C GLY A 326 -5.69 -10.60 -7.60
N GLY A 327 -5.24 -10.55 -6.35
CA GLY A 327 -4.22 -11.47 -5.83
C GLY A 327 -4.77 -12.87 -5.49
N CYS A 328 -3.88 -13.86 -5.42
CA CYS A 328 -4.16 -15.20 -4.89
C CYS A 328 -3.97 -15.28 -3.36
N ILE A 329 -3.56 -14.19 -2.74
CA ILE A 329 -3.38 -14.04 -1.30
C ILE A 329 -3.84 -12.65 -0.87
N ASP A 330 -4.38 -12.59 0.34
CA ASP A 330 -4.82 -11.38 1.00
C ASP A 330 -3.64 -10.48 1.40
N THR A 331 -3.90 -9.17 1.43
CA THR A 331 -2.86 -8.16 1.63
C THR A 331 -2.11 -8.33 2.95
N SER A 332 -2.79 -8.70 4.04
CA SER A 332 -2.16 -8.85 5.37
C SER A 332 -1.32 -10.12 5.51
N SER A 333 -1.51 -11.15 4.68
CA SER A 333 -0.72 -12.41 4.73
C SER A 333 0.39 -12.49 3.68
N GLN A 334 0.53 -11.47 2.82
CA GLN A 334 1.60 -11.40 1.82
C GLN A 334 2.99 -11.60 2.44
N SER A 335 3.25 -10.95 3.58
CA SER A 335 4.55 -11.00 4.27
C SER A 335 4.91 -12.43 4.73
N LEU A 336 3.93 -13.19 5.23
CA LEU A 336 4.10 -14.59 5.63
C LEU A 336 4.44 -15.47 4.41
N ALA A 337 3.69 -15.32 3.31
CA ALA A 337 3.94 -16.09 2.10
C ALA A 337 5.31 -15.80 1.49
N PHE A 338 5.72 -14.53 1.40
CA PHE A 338 7.06 -14.18 0.89
C PHE A 338 8.17 -14.76 1.74
N LEU A 339 8.04 -14.71 3.06
CA LEU A 339 9.03 -15.31 3.95
C LEU A 339 9.14 -16.82 3.75
N TRP A 340 8.02 -17.53 3.65
CA TRP A 340 8.03 -18.99 3.43
C TRP A 340 8.49 -19.38 2.03
N MET A 341 8.14 -18.63 0.98
CA MET A 341 8.71 -18.82 -0.37
C MET A 341 10.24 -18.65 -0.39
N ALA A 342 10.80 -17.78 0.46
CA ALA A 342 12.25 -17.64 0.56
C ALA A 342 12.93 -18.80 1.30
N LEU A 343 12.15 -19.63 2.02
CA LEU A 343 12.61 -20.77 2.81
C LEU A 343 12.28 -22.12 2.17
N THR A 344 11.55 -22.15 1.06
CA THR A 344 11.34 -23.38 0.28
C THR A 344 12.66 -23.85 -0.35
N PRO A 345 12.82 -25.16 -0.61
CA PRO A 345 13.98 -25.70 -1.36
C PRO A 345 14.07 -25.11 -2.78
N GLU A 346 15.13 -25.42 -3.53
CA GLU A 346 15.55 -24.76 -4.81
C GLU A 346 14.53 -24.80 -5.98
N ASP A 347 13.28 -25.20 -5.73
CA ASP A 347 12.17 -25.12 -6.66
C ASP A 347 11.60 -23.71 -6.76
N VAL A 348 11.06 -23.37 -7.93
CA VAL A 348 10.51 -22.05 -8.21
C VAL A 348 9.11 -21.92 -7.62
N SER A 349 9.00 -21.21 -6.51
CA SER A 349 7.70 -20.75 -6.02
C SER A 349 7.21 -19.54 -6.82
N ARG A 350 5.93 -19.55 -7.20
CA ARG A 350 5.24 -18.45 -7.89
C ARG A 350 3.95 -18.10 -7.18
N ILE A 351 3.72 -16.81 -6.97
CA ILE A 351 2.46 -16.32 -6.40
C ILE A 351 2.05 -15.03 -7.10
N ARG A 352 0.78 -14.92 -7.47
CA ARG A 352 0.16 -13.66 -7.90
C ARG A 352 -0.36 -12.95 -6.66
N VAL A 353 0.06 -11.71 -6.45
CA VAL A 353 -0.42 -10.87 -5.35
C VAL A 353 -1.12 -9.62 -5.91
N GLY A 354 -1.98 -9.02 -5.10
CA GLY A 354 -2.50 -7.68 -5.39
C GLY A 354 -1.43 -6.60 -5.23
N THR A 355 -1.83 -5.33 -5.20
CA THR A 355 -0.93 -4.21 -4.90
C THR A 355 -0.13 -4.45 -3.61
N LEU A 356 1.19 -4.29 -3.67
CA LEU A 356 2.06 -4.47 -2.50
C LEU A 356 1.83 -3.35 -1.50
N SER A 357 1.62 -3.72 -0.23
CA SER A 357 1.60 -2.75 0.86
C SER A 357 3.03 -2.33 1.23
N GLN A 358 3.19 -1.16 1.87
CA GLN A 358 4.49 -0.75 2.42
C GLN A 358 5.07 -1.83 3.35
N TYR A 359 4.22 -2.49 4.14
CA TYR A 359 4.62 -3.57 5.04
C TYR A 359 5.21 -4.77 4.28
N SER A 360 4.62 -5.14 3.14
CA SER A 360 5.11 -6.18 2.24
C SER A 360 6.45 -5.78 1.60
N ILE A 361 6.57 -4.54 1.12
CA ILE A 361 7.80 -4.04 0.49
C ILE A 361 8.98 -4.07 1.47
N GLU A 362 8.78 -3.58 2.70
CA GLU A 362 9.84 -3.63 3.71
C GLU A 362 10.18 -5.07 4.11
N THR A 363 9.20 -5.98 4.13
CA THR A 363 9.45 -7.41 4.35
C THR A 363 10.35 -8.01 3.26
N LEU A 364 10.11 -7.69 1.99
CA LEU A 364 10.96 -8.13 0.87
C LEU A 364 12.41 -7.62 1.01
N ARG A 365 12.59 -6.38 1.46
CA ARG A 365 13.91 -5.81 1.74
C ARG A 365 14.61 -6.57 2.88
N LEU A 366 13.90 -6.89 3.96
CA LEU A 366 14.44 -7.68 5.06
C LEU A 366 14.85 -9.09 4.62
N ILE A 367 14.05 -9.74 3.77
CA ILE A 367 14.37 -11.07 3.22
C ILE A 367 15.67 -11.01 2.38
N LYS A 368 15.80 -10.01 1.51
CA LYS A 368 17.03 -9.78 0.72
C LYS A 368 18.25 -9.51 1.60
N GLU A 369 18.09 -8.78 2.70
CA GLU A 369 19.19 -8.51 3.62
C GLU A 369 19.63 -9.77 4.38
N ALA A 370 18.67 -10.57 4.86
CA ALA A 370 18.92 -11.71 5.73
C ALA A 370 19.33 -12.98 4.99
N PHE A 371 18.61 -13.34 3.92
CA PHE A 371 18.76 -14.59 3.18
C PHE A 371 19.44 -14.41 1.81
N ASP A 372 19.67 -13.18 1.35
CA ASP A 372 20.20 -12.87 0.01
C ASP A 372 19.29 -13.39 -1.13
N VAL A 373 17.99 -13.46 -0.84
CA VAL A 373 16.95 -13.89 -1.78
C VAL A 373 16.28 -12.65 -2.40
N GLU A 374 16.21 -12.61 -3.72
CA GLU A 374 15.54 -11.53 -4.47
C GLU A 374 14.32 -12.07 -5.20
N PHE A 375 13.18 -11.39 -5.03
CA PHE A 375 11.95 -11.73 -5.76
C PHE A 375 11.96 -11.02 -7.11
N LYS A 376 11.75 -11.77 -8.18
CA LYS A 376 11.47 -11.20 -9.50
C LYS A 376 9.99 -10.86 -9.56
N VAL A 377 9.72 -9.57 -9.54
CA VAL A 377 8.39 -8.98 -9.58
C VAL A 377 8.07 -8.64 -11.03
N THR A 378 7.07 -9.30 -11.61
CA THR A 378 6.59 -9.01 -12.97
C THR A 378 5.18 -8.44 -12.89
N PRO A 379 4.90 -7.24 -13.41
CA PRO A 379 3.54 -6.73 -13.45
C PRO A 379 2.72 -7.52 -14.46
N ASP A 380 1.51 -7.90 -14.06
CA ASP A 380 0.51 -8.48 -14.95
C ASP A 380 -0.42 -7.39 -15.46
N MET A 381 -0.18 -6.99 -16.72
CA MET A 381 -0.86 -5.88 -17.39
C MET A 381 -2.35 -6.16 -17.66
N GLU A 382 -2.81 -7.43 -17.66
CA GLU A 382 -4.23 -7.76 -17.90
C GLU A 382 -5.12 -7.57 -16.65
N THR A 383 -4.58 -7.79 -15.44
CA THR A 383 -5.38 -7.72 -14.19
C THR A 383 -4.91 -6.67 -13.17
N LYS A 384 -3.84 -5.90 -13.45
CA LYS A 384 -3.16 -5.00 -12.49
C LYS A 384 -2.64 -5.72 -11.23
N THR A 385 -2.27 -6.98 -11.36
CA THR A 385 -1.73 -7.80 -10.26
C THR A 385 -0.25 -8.05 -10.50
N VAL A 386 0.45 -8.53 -9.48
CA VAL A 386 1.91 -8.70 -9.52
C VAL A 386 2.25 -10.18 -9.30
N PRO A 387 2.48 -10.98 -10.35
CA PRO A 387 3.14 -12.27 -10.22
C PRO A 387 4.58 -12.10 -9.75
N SER A 388 4.92 -12.68 -8.60
CA SER A 388 6.29 -12.80 -8.11
C SER A 388 6.83 -14.21 -8.39
N SER A 389 8.08 -14.27 -8.87
CA SER A 389 8.80 -15.51 -9.20
C SER A 389 10.24 -15.43 -8.70
N LEU A 390 10.90 -16.58 -8.49
CA LEU A 390 12.33 -16.66 -8.14
C LEU A 390 13.14 -17.23 -9.33
N PRO A 391 14.18 -16.55 -9.84
CA PRO A 391 15.13 -17.15 -10.78
C PRO A 391 16.47 -17.53 -10.11
N SER A 392 17.07 -18.61 -10.61
CA SER A 392 18.38 -19.15 -10.23
C SER A 392 19.57 -18.29 -10.71
N ARG A 393 20.73 -18.47 -10.05
CA ARG A 393 21.96 -17.67 -10.15
C ARG A 393 22.58 -17.55 -11.56
N ASN A 394 23.09 -16.32 -11.83
CA ASN A 394 24.25 -15.89 -12.65
C ASN A 394 24.10 -15.42 -14.13
N ARG A 395 24.49 -14.13 -14.30
CA ARG A 395 25.41 -13.48 -15.28
C ARG A 395 25.01 -13.23 -16.76
N ARG A 396 24.90 -11.93 -17.07
CA ARG A 396 25.29 -11.12 -18.26
C ARG A 396 25.35 -11.78 -19.66
N ASP A 397 24.63 -11.22 -20.64
CA ASP A 397 25.16 -10.43 -21.79
C ASP A 397 24.12 -10.23 -22.94
N ASN A 398 23.73 -8.98 -23.17
CA ASN A 398 23.71 -8.21 -24.43
C ASN A 398 23.41 -8.83 -25.84
N ILE A 399 22.47 -8.18 -26.56
CA ILE A 399 22.51 -7.65 -27.98
C ILE A 399 21.45 -8.10 -29.03
N SER A 400 20.89 -7.06 -29.69
CA SER A 400 20.27 -6.88 -31.04
C SER A 400 18.94 -7.58 -31.37
N THR A 401 17.81 -6.89 -31.56
CA THR A 401 17.36 -6.00 -32.68
C THR A 401 17.38 -6.60 -34.08
N THR A 402 16.20 -6.78 -34.69
CA THR A 402 15.79 -6.11 -35.96
C THR A 402 14.33 -6.42 -36.31
N ASN A 403 13.55 -5.36 -36.55
CA ASN A 403 12.22 -5.35 -37.15
C ASN A 403 12.31 -5.49 -38.68
N GLN A 404 11.23 -5.97 -39.33
CA GLN A 404 10.78 -5.43 -40.61
C GLN A 404 9.28 -5.66 -40.82
N ASP A 405 8.62 -4.57 -41.22
CA ASP A 405 7.18 -4.31 -41.30
C ASP A 405 6.50 -4.80 -42.60
N MET A 406 5.17 -4.96 -42.57
CA MET A 406 4.15 -4.24 -43.41
C MET A 406 2.83 -5.04 -43.59
N PRO A 407 1.69 -4.37 -43.87
CA PRO A 407 0.43 -4.57 -43.14
C PRO A 407 -0.77 -4.92 -44.03
N GLY A 408 -1.89 -5.25 -43.38
CA GLY A 408 -3.21 -5.38 -44.00
C GLY A 408 -4.32 -4.97 -43.03
N THR A 409 -4.92 -3.83 -43.33
CA THR A 409 -6.02 -3.12 -42.66
C THR A 409 -7.30 -3.94 -42.52
N THR A 410 -8.10 -3.70 -41.47
CA THR A 410 -9.41 -3.01 -41.58
C THR A 410 -10.11 -2.84 -40.22
N SER A 411 -10.85 -1.74 -40.12
CA SER A 411 -11.43 -1.07 -38.96
C SER A 411 -12.65 -1.73 -38.30
N SER A 412 -12.88 -1.41 -37.03
CA SER A 412 -14.24 -1.03 -36.57
C SER A 412 -14.20 -0.07 -35.38
N LYS A 413 -14.98 1.01 -35.49
CA LYS A 413 -15.27 2.08 -34.50
C LYS A 413 -15.32 1.58 -33.03
N GLY A 414 -14.56 2.21 -32.14
CA GLY A 414 -14.51 1.88 -30.70
C GLY A 414 -14.18 3.10 -29.83
N SER A 415 -14.51 3.05 -28.55
CA SER A 415 -14.49 4.12 -27.53
C SER A 415 -13.28 5.08 -27.53
N LYS A 416 -13.49 6.35 -27.15
CA LYS A 416 -12.41 7.35 -26.93
C LYS A 416 -11.32 6.79 -26.00
N LYS A 417 -10.04 6.89 -26.43
CA LYS A 417 -8.86 6.41 -25.72
C LYS A 417 -8.68 7.15 -24.39
N ARG A 418 -8.41 6.42 -23.32
CA ARG A 418 -8.22 6.93 -21.96
C ARG A 418 -7.02 6.24 -21.33
N TRP A 419 -6.25 7.00 -20.56
CA TRP A 419 -5.14 6.51 -19.76
C TRP A 419 -5.48 6.54 -18.27
N PHE A 420 -4.58 6.02 -17.45
CA PHE A 420 -4.66 6.21 -16.01
C PHE A 420 -4.22 7.62 -15.64
N PRO A 421 -4.83 8.24 -14.61
CA PRO A 421 -4.29 9.49 -14.11
C PRO A 421 -2.89 9.25 -13.54
N LEU A 422 -1.95 10.11 -13.92
CA LEU A 422 -0.61 10.15 -13.33
C LEU A 422 -0.70 10.76 -11.93
N GLU A 423 -0.14 10.12 -10.90
CA GLU A 423 -0.10 10.71 -9.56
C GLU A 423 0.92 11.85 -9.48
N SER A 424 0.59 12.92 -8.75
CA SER A 424 1.53 14.03 -8.49
C SER A 424 2.55 13.65 -7.42
N ASN A 425 3.43 12.70 -7.73
CA ASN A 425 4.47 12.18 -6.85
C ASN A 425 5.85 12.35 -7.51
N PRO A 426 6.79 13.14 -6.92
CA PRO A 426 8.10 13.38 -7.52
C PRO A 426 8.93 12.11 -7.80
N SER A 427 8.87 11.10 -6.93
CA SER A 427 9.63 9.85 -7.12
C SER A 427 9.16 9.09 -8.36
N LEU A 428 7.84 9.05 -8.57
CA LEU A 428 7.23 8.46 -9.75
C LEU A 428 7.54 9.28 -11.01
N ILE A 429 7.33 10.61 -10.93
CA ILE A 429 7.58 11.53 -12.04
C ILE A 429 9.04 11.43 -12.52
N ASN A 430 10.00 11.44 -11.60
CA ASN A 430 11.43 11.36 -11.93
C ASN A 430 11.81 10.02 -12.57
N SER A 431 11.26 8.91 -12.06
CA SER A 431 11.45 7.59 -12.67
C SER A 431 10.86 7.55 -14.09
N TYR A 432 9.68 8.15 -14.28
CA TYR A 432 9.00 8.20 -15.57
C TYR A 432 9.78 9.01 -16.61
N ILE A 433 10.17 10.25 -16.30
CA ILE A 433 10.92 11.08 -17.25
C ILE A 433 12.30 10.50 -17.56
N GLN A 434 12.93 9.79 -16.61
CA GLN A 434 14.18 9.09 -16.85
C GLN A 434 14.02 7.97 -17.90
N LYS A 435 12.92 7.23 -17.86
CA LYS A 435 12.58 6.23 -18.90
C LYS A 435 12.29 6.89 -20.24
N LEU A 436 11.59 8.03 -20.23
CA LEU A 436 11.32 8.79 -21.45
C LEU A 436 12.61 9.29 -22.12
N GLY A 437 13.70 9.44 -21.37
CA GLY A 437 15.01 9.83 -21.88
C GLY A 437 15.59 11.11 -21.29
N TYR A 438 14.98 11.67 -20.24
CA TYR A 438 15.51 12.84 -19.55
C TYR A 438 16.57 12.43 -18.52
N ASP A 439 17.66 13.20 -18.42
CA ASP A 439 18.71 12.95 -17.43
C ASP A 439 18.38 13.63 -16.09
N THR A 440 18.03 12.83 -15.09
CA THR A 440 17.68 13.31 -13.74
C THR A 440 18.88 13.53 -12.81
N SER A 441 20.11 13.43 -13.33
CA SER A 441 21.32 13.63 -12.51
C SER A 441 21.55 15.09 -12.11
N LEU A 442 21.13 16.04 -12.95
CA LEU A 442 21.31 17.47 -12.71
C LEU A 442 20.05 18.16 -12.22
N TYR A 443 18.89 17.76 -12.74
CA TYR A 443 17.59 18.34 -12.43
C TYR A 443 16.56 17.25 -12.20
N GLU A 444 15.75 17.38 -11.15
CA GLU A 444 14.67 16.46 -10.84
C GLU A 444 13.44 17.22 -10.32
N PHE A 445 12.26 16.62 -10.47
CA PHE A 445 11.07 17.14 -9.83
C PHE A 445 11.15 16.95 -8.32
N VAL A 446 10.80 17.98 -7.57
CA VAL A 446 10.71 17.99 -6.10
C VAL A 446 9.39 18.62 -5.66
N ASP A 447 8.91 18.26 -4.48
CA ASP A 447 7.69 18.84 -3.91
C ASP A 447 7.90 20.30 -3.48
N VAL A 448 6.92 21.15 -3.78
CA VAL A 448 6.85 22.52 -3.26
C VAL A 448 5.72 22.57 -2.23
N PHE A 449 6.08 22.48 -0.95
CA PHE A 449 5.10 22.30 0.14
C PHE A 449 4.21 23.51 0.42
N SER A 450 4.64 24.72 0.06
CA SER A 450 3.88 25.94 0.28
C SER A 450 4.25 27.02 -0.73
N THR A 451 3.36 27.99 -0.93
CA THR A 451 3.57 29.16 -1.80
C THR A 451 4.11 30.39 -1.05
N GLU A 452 4.49 30.19 0.22
CA GLU A 452 5.15 31.19 1.07
C GLU A 452 6.66 31.22 0.82
N ASP A 453 7.28 32.42 0.91
CA ASP A 453 8.70 32.62 0.54
C ASP A 453 9.64 31.62 1.23
N TRP A 454 9.42 31.29 2.51
CA TRP A 454 10.24 30.34 3.26
C TRP A 454 10.27 28.92 2.67
N ALA A 455 9.19 28.47 2.03
CA ALA A 455 9.13 27.16 1.41
C ALA A 455 9.73 27.17 0.01
N LEU A 456 9.65 28.31 -0.68
CA LEU A 456 10.31 28.51 -1.98
C LEU A 456 11.83 28.53 -1.81
N ASP A 457 12.33 29.11 -0.72
CA ASP A 457 13.76 29.14 -0.36
C ASP A 457 14.34 27.75 -0.06
N MET A 458 13.51 26.75 0.25
CA MET A 458 13.94 25.36 0.45
C MET A 458 14.19 24.62 -0.86
N ILE A 459 13.72 25.17 -2.00
CA ILE A 459 13.86 24.56 -3.31
C ILE A 459 15.12 25.11 -3.98
N ALA A 460 15.99 24.22 -4.45
CA ALA A 460 17.18 24.62 -5.20
C ALA A 460 16.78 25.45 -6.43
N GLN A 461 17.50 26.56 -6.66
CA GLN A 461 17.26 27.50 -7.75
C GLN A 461 18.45 27.49 -8.73
N PRO A 462 18.22 27.83 -10.01
CA PRO A 462 16.94 28.18 -10.62
C PRO A 462 16.14 26.93 -11.05
N VAL A 463 14.83 26.91 -10.76
CA VAL A 463 13.92 25.86 -11.26
C VAL A 463 13.72 26.00 -12.76
N ALA A 464 13.53 24.91 -13.49
CA ALA A 464 13.32 24.88 -14.94
C ALA A 464 11.83 25.03 -15.35
N ALA A 465 10.93 24.44 -14.57
CA ALA A 465 9.49 24.43 -14.79
C ALA A 465 8.74 24.13 -13.48
N VAL A 466 7.45 24.50 -13.41
CA VAL A 466 6.57 24.19 -12.27
C VAL A 466 5.32 23.47 -12.77
N LEU A 467 4.96 22.34 -12.14
CA LEU A 467 3.71 21.63 -12.38
C LEU A 467 2.74 21.89 -11.24
N MET A 468 1.48 22.15 -11.58
CA MET A 468 0.38 22.31 -10.63
C MET A 468 -0.71 21.29 -10.94
N LEU A 469 -1.11 20.52 -9.93
CA LEU A 469 -2.33 19.73 -9.93
C LEU A 469 -3.41 20.51 -9.16
N TYR A 470 -4.56 20.76 -9.78
CA TYR A 470 -5.67 21.47 -9.15
C TYR A 470 -7.03 20.79 -9.41
N PRO A 471 -8.02 20.98 -8.53
CA PRO A 471 -9.33 20.35 -8.66
C PRO A 471 -10.25 21.11 -9.62
N LEU A 472 -11.05 20.35 -10.38
CA LEU A 472 -12.03 20.84 -11.34
C LEU A 472 -13.38 21.07 -10.65
N THR A 473 -13.50 22.17 -9.91
CA THR A 473 -14.78 22.59 -9.31
C THR A 473 -15.54 23.52 -10.25
N GLU A 474 -16.86 23.68 -10.07
CA GLU A 474 -17.67 24.61 -10.86
C GLU A 474 -17.13 26.04 -10.82
N LYS A 475 -16.57 26.47 -9.68
CA LYS A 475 -15.95 27.80 -9.51
C LYS A 475 -14.64 27.95 -10.30
N GLN A 476 -13.96 26.84 -10.58
CA GLN A 476 -12.73 26.82 -11.38
C GLN A 476 -13.02 26.78 -12.88
N THR A 477 -14.16 26.21 -13.29
CA THR A 477 -14.53 26.01 -14.70
C THR A 477 -15.51 27.07 -15.26
N SER A 478 -16.15 27.87 -14.40
CA SER A 478 -17.18 28.85 -14.78
C SER A 478 -16.69 30.09 -15.55
N ASN A 479 -15.37 30.34 -15.59
CA ASN A 479 -14.77 31.46 -16.34
C ASN A 479 -13.98 31.00 -17.58
N THR A 480 -14.61 30.21 -18.45
CA THR A 480 -14.04 29.82 -19.76
C THR A 480 -14.20 30.89 -20.86
N GLN A 481 -14.70 32.08 -20.51
CA GLN A 481 -14.87 33.20 -21.45
C GLN A 481 -13.61 34.05 -21.69
N ASP A 482 -12.53 33.82 -20.91
CA ASP A 482 -11.27 34.58 -21.00
C ASP A 482 -10.09 33.74 -21.53
N ASP A 483 -10.34 32.64 -22.25
CA ASP A 483 -9.27 31.92 -22.93
C ASP A 483 -8.73 32.79 -24.07
N VAL A 484 -7.63 33.51 -23.80
CA VAL A 484 -6.93 34.33 -24.78
C VAL A 484 -6.51 33.41 -25.94
N VAL A 485 -6.96 33.73 -27.15
CA VAL A 485 -6.57 33.00 -28.35
C VAL A 485 -5.06 33.12 -28.50
N ALA A 486 -4.36 31.99 -28.49
CA ALA A 486 -2.92 31.94 -28.66
C ALA A 486 -2.51 32.69 -29.93
N THR A 487 -1.65 33.71 -29.76
CA THR A 487 -1.16 34.53 -30.87
C THR A 487 -0.25 33.71 -31.78
N ALA A 488 -0.08 34.14 -33.04
CA ALA A 488 0.85 33.49 -33.96
C ALA A 488 2.28 33.41 -33.39
N GLU A 489 2.72 34.47 -32.71
CA GLU A 489 4.04 34.52 -32.07
C GLU A 489 4.22 33.46 -30.97
N MET A 490 3.17 33.19 -30.19
CA MET A 490 3.22 32.14 -29.16
C MET A 490 3.34 30.75 -29.79
N LYS A 491 2.66 30.51 -30.92
CA LYS A 491 2.68 29.23 -31.64
C LYS A 491 4.05 28.91 -32.25
N ASP A 492 4.84 29.93 -32.57
CA ASP A 492 6.16 29.77 -33.18
C ASP A 492 7.28 29.57 -32.14
N LYS A 493 7.03 29.85 -30.85
CA LYS A 493 8.06 29.85 -29.79
C LYS A 493 7.82 28.81 -28.70
N VAL A 494 6.56 28.57 -28.34
CA VAL A 494 6.20 27.72 -27.20
C VAL A 494 5.80 26.35 -27.71
N TRP A 495 6.47 25.30 -27.23
CA TRP A 495 6.08 23.93 -27.55
C TRP A 495 4.76 23.60 -26.83
N PHE A 496 3.70 23.41 -27.61
CA PHE A 496 2.37 23.09 -27.09
C PHE A 496 1.74 21.91 -27.84
N THR A 497 1.02 21.08 -27.09
CA THR A 497 0.24 19.94 -27.59
C THR A 497 -1.11 19.89 -26.88
N LYS A 498 -2.16 19.44 -27.58
CA LYS A 498 -3.49 19.23 -27.00
C LYS A 498 -3.53 17.93 -26.20
N GLN A 499 -4.43 17.87 -25.23
CA GLN A 499 -4.82 16.61 -24.58
C GLN A 499 -6.07 16.07 -25.28
N ARG A 500 -5.92 14.93 -25.97
CA ARG A 500 -7.04 14.22 -26.60
C ARG A 500 -7.32 12.86 -25.96
N ILE A 501 -6.34 12.32 -25.24
CA ILE A 501 -6.45 11.12 -24.41
C ILE A 501 -7.05 11.50 -23.05
N GLY A 502 -8.11 10.80 -22.63
CA GLY A 502 -8.70 10.99 -21.31
C GLY A 502 -7.70 10.70 -20.20
N ASN A 503 -7.69 11.52 -19.15
CA ASN A 503 -6.79 11.43 -17.97
C ASN A 503 -5.28 11.56 -18.25
N ALA A 504 -4.84 11.84 -19.49
CA ALA A 504 -3.42 12.00 -19.82
C ALA A 504 -2.79 13.32 -19.34
N CYS A 505 -3.50 14.14 -18.57
CA CYS A 505 -3.08 15.50 -18.19
C CYS A 505 -1.69 15.54 -17.54
N GLY A 506 -1.33 14.54 -16.72
CA GLY A 506 0.00 14.49 -16.11
C GLY A 506 1.14 14.29 -17.11
N THR A 507 0.96 13.44 -18.13
CA THR A 507 1.98 13.28 -19.19
C THR A 507 2.03 14.50 -20.10
N ILE A 508 0.87 15.10 -20.42
CA ILE A 508 0.84 16.34 -21.19
C ILE A 508 1.57 17.46 -20.44
N GLY A 509 1.32 17.62 -19.13
CA GLY A 509 2.03 18.58 -18.28
C GLY A 509 3.54 18.32 -18.25
N LEU A 510 3.99 17.07 -18.17
CA LEU A 510 5.40 16.73 -18.21
C LEU A 510 6.06 17.06 -19.57
N LEU A 511 5.39 16.77 -20.68
CA LEU A 511 5.90 17.15 -22.01
C LEU A 511 5.98 18.67 -22.17
N HIS A 512 4.95 19.39 -21.70
CA HIS A 512 4.97 20.85 -21.65
C HIS A 512 6.13 21.39 -20.82
N ALA A 513 6.43 20.79 -19.66
CA ALA A 513 7.55 21.18 -18.81
C ALA A 513 8.92 20.89 -19.45
N LEU A 514 9.13 19.66 -19.93
CA LEU A 514 10.44 19.21 -20.44
C LEU A 514 10.80 19.83 -21.80
N LEU A 515 9.85 19.94 -22.72
CA LEU A 515 10.13 20.41 -24.09
C LEU A 515 10.25 21.94 -24.18
N ASN A 516 9.81 22.67 -23.15
CA ASN A 516 10.02 24.11 -22.99
C ASN A 516 11.14 24.47 -22.00
N ALA A 517 11.82 23.50 -21.38
CA ALA A 517 12.96 23.78 -20.52
C ALA A 517 14.11 24.44 -21.32
N PRO A 518 14.92 25.33 -20.73
CA PRO A 518 16.04 25.97 -21.43
C PRO A 518 17.22 24.99 -21.61
N GLU A 519 18.11 25.24 -22.56
CA GLU A 519 19.42 24.55 -22.62
C GLU A 519 20.35 25.09 -21.51
N PRO A 520 21.14 24.24 -20.84
CA PRO A 520 21.40 22.81 -21.09
C PRO A 520 20.46 21.85 -20.34
N ILE A 521 19.37 22.33 -19.73
CA ILE A 521 18.44 21.50 -18.96
C ILE A 521 17.64 20.58 -19.91
N ARG A 522 17.24 21.09 -21.08
CA ARG A 522 16.56 20.34 -22.14
C ARG A 522 17.54 19.52 -22.99
N ILE A 523 18.24 18.59 -22.36
CA ILE A 523 19.08 17.61 -23.06
C ILE A 523 18.51 16.22 -22.80
N PHE A 524 18.15 15.53 -23.88
CA PHE A 524 17.63 14.18 -23.83
C PHE A 524 18.72 13.18 -24.22
N LYS A 525 18.67 12.01 -23.61
CA LYS A 525 19.56 10.90 -23.94
C LYS A 525 19.40 10.54 -25.42
N LYS A 526 20.53 10.35 -26.11
CA LYS A 526 20.53 9.94 -27.51
C LYS A 526 19.73 8.64 -27.71
N ASP A 527 18.98 8.59 -28.80
CA ASP A 527 18.08 7.52 -29.22
C ASP A 527 16.89 7.26 -28.29
N SER A 528 16.65 8.15 -27.31
CA SER A 528 15.53 8.06 -26.39
C SER A 528 14.19 8.43 -27.03
N TRP A 529 13.10 8.12 -26.33
CA TRP A 529 11.76 8.48 -26.80
C TRP A 529 11.56 9.99 -26.82
N LEU A 530 11.98 10.73 -25.79
CA LEU A 530 11.87 12.20 -25.74
C LEU A 530 12.65 12.87 -26.86
N GLU A 531 13.86 12.41 -27.18
CA GLU A 531 14.64 12.95 -28.29
C GLU A 531 13.91 12.74 -29.63
N LYS A 532 13.43 11.52 -29.88
CA LYS A 532 12.68 11.19 -31.11
C LYS A 532 11.38 11.95 -31.20
N TYR A 533 10.62 12.02 -30.11
CA TYR A 533 9.36 12.73 -30.06
C TYR A 533 9.55 14.24 -30.22
N ALA A 534 10.57 14.84 -29.61
CA ALA A 534 10.91 16.26 -29.79
C ALA A 534 11.26 16.59 -31.25
N ASN A 535 11.98 15.69 -31.92
CA ASN A 535 12.36 15.83 -33.33
C ASN A 535 11.18 15.62 -34.29
N ASP A 536 10.35 14.60 -34.04
CA ASP A 536 9.16 14.29 -34.83
C ASP A 536 8.05 15.34 -34.64
N CYS A 537 8.00 15.97 -33.47
CA CYS A 537 7.00 16.96 -33.09
C CYS A 537 7.65 18.33 -32.80
N PRO A 538 8.23 19.01 -33.80
CA PRO A 538 8.82 20.34 -33.60
C PRO A 538 7.77 21.38 -33.21
N ILE A 539 8.21 22.54 -32.71
CA ILE A 539 7.31 23.63 -32.29
C ILE A 539 6.29 23.97 -33.40
N SER A 540 6.74 24.04 -34.65
CA SER A 540 5.93 24.37 -35.82
C SER A 540 4.84 23.35 -36.20
N LEU A 541 4.91 22.11 -35.67
CA LEU A 541 3.87 21.12 -35.94
C LEU A 541 2.59 21.49 -35.20
N ASP A 542 1.45 21.31 -35.86
CA ASP A 542 0.15 21.63 -35.28
C ASP A 542 -0.09 20.89 -33.94
N PRO A 543 -0.59 21.55 -32.88
CA PRO A 543 -0.82 20.93 -31.57
C PRO A 543 -1.75 19.71 -31.58
N VAL A 544 -2.69 19.64 -32.53
CA VAL A 544 -3.58 18.49 -32.70
C VAL A 544 -2.84 17.34 -33.33
N ALA A 545 -2.00 17.60 -34.34
CA ALA A 545 -1.16 16.58 -34.98
C ALA A 545 -0.12 15.98 -34.00
N LYS A 546 0.46 16.81 -33.12
CA LYS A 546 1.31 16.33 -32.01
C LYS A 546 0.53 15.38 -31.09
N ALA A 547 -0.69 15.76 -30.72
CA ALA A 547 -1.55 14.95 -29.87
C ALA A 547 -1.96 13.63 -30.54
N GLU A 548 -2.24 13.63 -31.84
CA GLU A 548 -2.53 12.42 -32.63
C GLU A 548 -1.32 11.48 -32.67
N ARG A 549 -0.12 12.04 -32.86
CA ARG A 549 1.13 11.26 -32.80
C ARG A 549 1.31 10.59 -31.43
N LEU A 550 1.02 11.31 -30.35
CA LEU A 550 1.04 10.78 -28.98
C LEU A 550 -0.04 9.72 -28.76
N GLU A 551 -1.24 9.91 -29.34
CA GLU A 551 -2.36 8.96 -29.30
C GLU A 551 -2.03 7.64 -29.98
N GLU A 552 -1.29 7.67 -31.08
CA GLU A 552 -0.95 6.50 -31.89
C GLU A 552 0.33 5.80 -31.40
N ASP A 553 1.15 6.46 -30.60
CA ASP A 553 2.40 5.91 -30.10
C ASP A 553 2.15 4.96 -28.91
N SER A 554 2.24 3.66 -29.19
CA SER A 554 2.08 2.62 -28.16
C SER A 554 3.22 2.61 -27.14
N LYS A 555 4.41 3.15 -27.47
CA LYS A 555 5.56 3.16 -26.55
C LYS A 555 5.37 4.15 -25.42
N ILE A 556 4.84 5.34 -25.71
CA ILE A 556 4.52 6.31 -24.65
C ILE A 556 3.35 5.81 -23.80
N GLU A 557 2.38 5.14 -24.41
CA GLU A 557 1.30 4.50 -23.69
C GLU A 557 1.82 3.41 -22.74
N GLU A 558 2.73 2.54 -23.21
CA GLU A 558 3.39 1.54 -22.38
C GLU A 558 4.19 2.18 -21.24
N MET A 559 5.03 3.17 -21.54
CA MET A 559 5.83 3.85 -20.50
C MET A 559 4.95 4.62 -19.50
N HIS A 560 3.85 5.21 -19.96
CA HIS A 560 2.86 5.87 -19.10
C HIS A 560 2.11 4.86 -18.23
N ASP A 561 1.70 3.73 -18.82
CA ASP A 561 1.04 2.64 -18.10
C ASP A 561 1.96 2.07 -17.03
N GLU A 562 3.24 1.84 -17.36
CA GLU A 562 4.27 1.45 -16.39
C GLU A 562 4.46 2.48 -15.27
N ALA A 563 4.48 3.77 -15.59
CA ALA A 563 4.63 4.83 -14.60
C ALA A 563 3.45 4.87 -13.64
N THR A 564 2.23 4.84 -14.17
CA THR A 564 0.99 4.81 -13.37
C THR A 564 0.78 3.48 -12.64
N SER A 565 1.54 2.43 -12.98
CA SER A 565 1.56 1.13 -12.30
C SER A 565 2.65 1.02 -11.22
N SER A 566 3.47 2.05 -11.01
CA SER A 566 4.59 2.03 -10.07
C SER A 566 4.13 1.92 -8.60
N GLU A 567 4.87 1.18 -7.78
CA GLU A 567 4.72 1.12 -6.30
C GLU A 567 4.99 2.47 -5.62
N ALA A 568 5.55 3.44 -6.35
CA ALA A 568 5.73 4.80 -5.88
C ALA A 568 4.42 5.61 -5.85
N ASN A 569 3.31 5.12 -6.40
CA ASN A 569 1.98 5.73 -6.22
C ASN A 569 1.53 5.57 -4.76
N ALA A 570 1.17 6.66 -4.09
CA ALA A 570 0.62 6.67 -2.74
C ALA A 570 -0.90 6.45 -2.71
N THR A 571 -1.56 6.44 -3.87
CA THR A 571 -3.01 6.25 -4.02
C THR A 571 -3.36 5.08 -4.93
N ASP A 572 -4.54 4.49 -4.74
CA ASP A 572 -5.03 3.42 -5.62
C ASP A 572 -5.23 3.95 -7.05
N ARG A 573 -4.72 3.21 -8.04
CA ARG A 573 -4.76 3.54 -9.47
C ARG A 573 -6.20 3.60 -10.04
N GLY A 574 -7.19 3.11 -9.29
CA GLY A 574 -8.62 3.19 -9.65
C GLY A 574 -8.95 2.50 -10.97
N SER A 575 -9.97 2.96 -11.67
CA SER A 575 -10.33 2.59 -13.04
C SER A 575 -9.89 3.65 -14.04
N VAL A 576 -9.53 3.25 -15.27
CA VAL A 576 -9.29 4.17 -16.40
C VAL A 576 -10.52 5.07 -16.63
N ASN A 577 -11.69 4.56 -16.29
CA ASN A 577 -12.97 5.23 -16.50
C ASN A 577 -13.44 6.04 -15.29
N ASP A 578 -12.71 6.04 -14.17
CA ASP A 578 -13.08 6.86 -13.01
C ASP A 578 -13.05 8.34 -13.39
N GLU A 579 -13.97 9.09 -12.79
CA GLU A 579 -14.06 10.53 -13.00
C GLU A 579 -12.92 11.21 -12.23
N VAL A 580 -11.93 11.70 -12.98
CA VAL A 580 -10.80 12.43 -12.43
C VAL A 580 -11.20 13.89 -12.27
N LEU A 581 -11.40 14.29 -11.02
CA LEU A 581 -11.81 15.65 -10.64
C LEU A 581 -10.61 16.60 -10.43
N THR A 582 -9.41 16.21 -10.86
CA THR A 582 -8.17 17.01 -10.75
C THR A 582 -7.48 17.10 -12.11
N HIS A 583 -6.67 18.14 -12.32
CA HIS A 583 -6.04 18.42 -13.61
C HIS A 583 -4.66 19.04 -13.47
N PHE A 584 -3.72 18.58 -14.31
CA PHE A 584 -2.36 19.12 -14.37
C PHE A 584 -2.24 20.26 -15.38
N ILE A 585 -1.47 21.28 -15.01
CA ILE A 585 -0.93 22.29 -15.91
C ILE A 585 0.57 22.47 -15.69
N ALA A 586 1.26 22.98 -16.70
CA ALA A 586 2.66 23.38 -16.60
C ALA A 586 2.81 24.90 -16.68
N LEU A 587 3.71 25.45 -15.86
CA LEU A 587 4.14 26.84 -15.87
C LEU A 587 5.62 26.90 -16.25
N VAL A 588 5.93 27.56 -17.37
CA VAL A 588 7.26 27.55 -17.98
C VAL A 588 7.73 28.96 -18.35
N CYS A 589 9.06 29.17 -18.36
CA CYS A 589 9.69 30.40 -18.83
C CYS A 589 10.19 30.21 -20.26
N VAL A 590 9.63 30.93 -21.23
CA VAL A 590 10.12 30.99 -22.62
C VAL A 590 10.26 32.44 -23.03
N ASP A 591 11.42 32.84 -23.58
CA ASP A 591 11.71 34.23 -23.97
C ASP A 591 11.41 35.28 -22.87
N ASN A 592 11.75 34.98 -21.61
CA ASN A 592 11.50 35.82 -20.44
C ASN A 592 10.01 36.12 -20.18
N LYS A 593 9.13 35.20 -20.57
CA LYS A 593 7.69 35.26 -20.30
C LYS A 593 7.20 33.99 -19.63
N LEU A 594 6.27 34.16 -18.69
CA LEU A 594 5.64 33.07 -17.96
C LEU A 594 4.44 32.56 -18.76
N TYR A 595 4.48 31.31 -19.18
CA TYR A 595 3.38 30.68 -19.89
C TYR A 595 2.71 29.59 -19.06
N GLU A 596 1.37 29.61 -19.06
CA GLU A 596 0.53 28.50 -18.60
C GLU A 596 0.15 27.61 -19.78
N LEU A 597 0.44 26.31 -19.64
CA LEU A 597 0.17 25.29 -20.64
C LEU A 597 -0.83 24.28 -20.07
N ASP A 598 -2.07 24.35 -20.57
CA ASP A 598 -3.16 23.38 -20.31
C ASP A 598 -3.57 22.74 -21.63
N GLY A 599 -3.40 21.42 -21.75
CA GLY A 599 -3.75 20.67 -22.97
C GLY A 599 -5.23 20.71 -23.36
N ARG A 600 -6.14 21.16 -22.48
CA ARG A 600 -7.57 21.35 -22.78
C ARG A 600 -7.88 22.70 -23.42
N LYS A 601 -6.99 23.69 -23.28
CA LYS A 601 -7.18 25.06 -23.80
C LYS A 601 -6.74 25.18 -25.25
N GLU A 602 -7.16 26.24 -25.93
CA GLU A 602 -6.83 26.49 -27.34
C GLU A 602 -5.34 26.73 -27.60
N GLY A 603 -4.58 27.16 -26.60
CA GLY A 603 -3.13 27.28 -26.66
C GLY A 603 -2.52 27.84 -25.38
N PRO A 604 -1.23 28.22 -25.42
CA PRO A 604 -0.53 28.83 -24.29
C PRO A 604 -1.17 30.14 -23.83
N ILE A 605 -1.15 30.39 -22.51
CA ILE A 605 -1.58 31.66 -21.90
C ILE A 605 -0.37 32.40 -21.35
N ASP A 606 -0.18 33.66 -21.76
CA ASP A 606 0.88 34.56 -21.28
C ASP A 606 0.45 35.24 -19.96
N HIS A 607 1.22 35.04 -18.90
CA HIS A 607 1.02 35.65 -17.58
C HIS A 607 1.95 36.84 -17.32
N GLY A 608 2.71 37.28 -18.31
CA GLY A 608 3.62 38.42 -18.23
C GLY A 608 5.11 38.04 -18.10
N PRO A 609 5.97 39.01 -17.79
CA PRO A 609 7.41 38.81 -17.77
C PRO A 609 7.87 37.93 -16.59
N THR A 610 8.87 37.08 -16.84
CA THR A 610 9.56 36.28 -15.82
C THR A 610 11.01 36.00 -16.26
N SER A 611 11.78 35.33 -15.42
CA SER A 611 13.12 34.84 -15.74
C SER A 611 13.32 33.47 -15.09
N GLN A 612 14.35 32.71 -15.50
CA GLN A 612 14.63 31.43 -14.86
C GLN A 612 14.92 31.57 -13.35
N ALA A 613 15.49 32.70 -12.94
CA ALA A 613 15.79 32.99 -11.53
C ALA A 613 14.54 33.32 -10.69
N THR A 614 13.49 33.87 -11.31
CA THR A 614 12.25 34.27 -10.62
C THR A 614 11.08 33.34 -10.89
N LEU A 615 11.25 32.35 -11.78
CA LEU A 615 10.19 31.47 -12.28
C LEU A 615 9.37 30.84 -11.15
N LEU A 616 10.00 30.31 -10.09
CA LEU A 616 9.25 29.68 -8.99
C LEU A 616 8.32 30.68 -8.28
N LYS A 617 8.82 31.90 -8.02
CA LYS A 617 8.07 32.94 -7.33
C LYS A 617 6.93 33.50 -8.20
N ASP A 618 7.21 33.72 -9.48
CA ASP A 618 6.20 34.23 -10.41
C ASP A 618 5.12 33.17 -10.68
N ALA A 619 5.53 31.90 -10.85
CA ALA A 619 4.61 30.77 -11.00
C ALA A 619 3.70 30.59 -9.78
N THR A 620 4.24 30.65 -8.55
CA THR A 620 3.42 30.54 -7.34
C THR A 620 2.43 31.71 -7.18
N THR A 621 2.74 32.89 -7.72
CA THR A 621 1.78 34.01 -7.81
C THR A 621 0.59 33.66 -8.71
N VAL A 622 0.82 32.95 -9.82
CA VAL A 622 -0.25 32.41 -10.66
C VAL A 622 -1.05 31.34 -9.91
N VAL A 623 -0.37 30.41 -9.22
CA VAL A 623 -1.04 29.38 -8.39
C VAL A 623 -1.96 30.01 -7.33
N LYS A 624 -1.53 31.07 -6.66
CA LYS A 624 -2.35 31.80 -5.68
C LYS A 624 -3.65 32.34 -6.30
N LYS A 625 -3.66 32.73 -7.59
CA LYS A 625 -4.89 33.13 -8.30
C LYS A 625 -5.84 31.96 -8.49
N PHE A 626 -5.34 30.75 -8.77
CA PHE A 626 -6.18 29.54 -8.83
C PHE A 626 -6.76 29.20 -7.45
N MET A 627 -5.97 29.27 -6.39
CA MET A 627 -6.43 29.02 -5.02
C MET A 627 -7.48 30.04 -4.58
N ALA A 628 -7.33 31.32 -4.95
CA ALA A 628 -8.26 32.38 -4.60
C ALA A 628 -9.65 32.22 -5.26
N LYS A 629 -9.77 31.47 -6.38
CA LYS A 629 -11.06 31.19 -7.02
C LYS A 629 -11.95 30.26 -6.19
N ASP A 630 -11.37 29.37 -5.39
CA ASP A 630 -12.11 28.49 -4.48
C ASP A 630 -11.38 28.30 -3.14
N PRO A 631 -11.51 29.27 -2.20
CA PRO A 631 -10.72 29.27 -0.96
C PRO A 631 -11.00 28.09 -0.02
N THR A 632 -12.07 27.32 -0.25
CA THR A 632 -12.46 26.17 0.56
C THR A 632 -11.87 24.85 0.08
N GLU A 633 -11.23 24.85 -1.09
CA GLU A 633 -10.68 23.67 -1.71
C GLU A 633 -9.17 23.60 -1.46
N MET A 634 -8.72 22.46 -0.95
CA MET A 634 -7.36 22.28 -0.42
C MET A 634 -6.55 21.25 -1.22
N ARG A 635 -7.16 20.55 -2.19
CA ARG A 635 -6.52 19.51 -3.02
C ARG A 635 -5.67 20.08 -4.15
N PHE A 636 -4.71 20.94 -3.80
CA PHE A 636 -3.69 21.47 -4.70
C PHE A 636 -2.36 20.77 -4.45
N THR A 637 -1.61 20.47 -5.51
CA THR A 637 -0.23 19.97 -5.40
C THR A 637 0.66 20.73 -6.35
N ILE A 638 1.87 21.05 -5.91
CA ILE A 638 2.87 21.79 -6.70
C ILE A 638 4.17 21.00 -6.68
N THR A 639 4.74 20.75 -7.85
CA THR A 639 6.09 20.20 -7.99
C THR A 639 6.92 21.09 -8.91
N ALA A 640 8.22 21.17 -8.67
CA ALA A 640 9.13 21.99 -9.47
C ALA A 640 10.29 21.14 -9.99
N LEU A 641 10.66 21.32 -11.27
CA LEU A 641 11.87 20.74 -11.85
C LEU A 641 13.07 21.58 -11.38
N ALA A 642 13.77 21.13 -10.35
CA ALA A 642 14.80 21.88 -9.66
C ALA A 642 16.18 21.20 -9.77
N PRO A 643 17.30 21.92 -9.55
CA PRO A 643 18.61 21.31 -9.42
C PRO A 643 18.65 20.27 -8.29
N LYS A 644 19.40 19.19 -8.49
CA LYS A 644 19.61 18.13 -7.50
C LYS A 644 20.73 18.43 -6.50
#